data_AF-A0A7J4CYU7-F1
#
_entry.id   AF-A0A7J4CYU7-F1
#
_cell.length_a   1.000
_cell.length_b   1.000
_cell.length_c   1.000
_cell.angle_alpha   90.00
_cell.angle_beta   90.00
_cell.angle_gamma   90.00
#
_symmetry.space_group_name_H-M   'P 1'
#
loop_
_entity.id
_entity.type
_entity.pdbx_description
1 polymer ?
#
loop_
_entity_poly.entity_id
_entity_poly.type
_entity_poly.pdbx_seq_one_letter_code
_entity_poly.pdbx_strand_id
1 'polypeptide(L)'
;MMRRLNVAMIVAFLVFSTLPASGSNLEPGSEVYLSEIPKVKTNEWRESSWWETTVRDLNRNGIVDWLEPLEDEYQVGVSFVSQPTDEDLQALVDLGLEVRYHLTSVNALLLGFVEPDLYPPISQLSGVVMIEPYGSVVFYGDVQTPAVKASNSSVYPEGAWDLGFTGKGVNIAIVDTGIDNEHPGLEGKFVAGFDAVCTDDPLCLASLQEDDGSFDPDDQNQHGTACSGMATSTGLLSGGEKTNFTGAAPDAKLVDVRIGTALGAGPFENYILEQEFYESAMNGIQWVIDNKDTAWPGAENESYGIDVISLSWGITSHEDGGSDGTDMFSRILDEATLAGIAVSVAAGNSGSDNDGLSGMGASSLSITVGALDDKNTIDRVDDGIASYSSRGPRKDNNDGNPYDEMKPDISAPGTNIVQAEACYASGSCYNRIPGQDASDNGYSGRGSGTSYATPSISGIIALVLEANPDLNPLEVREILRLTAERKETLSSADGEGVEDGPWATEPDLDPYWNRHFGWGMVDAHEAVKSALANTDTENLNIDLQTYITNQVSGTEFTTFSGISWARTDSVEKVEYSLDGKSWKEVQYESGSNASIYLNWVISLDSEELAFTGDHVLLVRSAGGNGTHSIADHSEFYAYGESAEMK
;
A
#
# COMPACT_ATOMS: atom_id res chain seq x y z
N MET A 1 24.14 -77.34 -5.71
CA MET A 1 23.53 -76.91 -6.97
C MET A 1 22.38 -75.96 -6.63
N MET A 2 22.51 -74.71 -7.07
CA MET A 2 21.50 -73.64 -7.20
C MET A 2 20.23 -73.63 -6.33
N ARG A 3 20.20 -72.58 -5.49
CA ARG A 3 19.17 -71.52 -5.32
C ARG A 3 17.70 -71.91 -5.09
N ARG A 4 17.30 -71.73 -3.83
CA ARG A 4 16.01 -71.30 -3.27
C ARG A 4 16.41 -70.49 -1.99
N LEU A 5 15.79 -69.40 -1.53
CA LEU A 5 14.42 -68.90 -1.59
C LEU A 5 14.38 -67.47 -0.97
N ASN A 6 13.33 -66.70 -1.29
CA ASN A 6 12.62 -65.68 -0.47
C ASN A 6 13.13 -64.23 -0.24
N VAL A 7 12.47 -63.30 -0.95
CA VAL A 7 11.63 -62.14 -0.49
C VAL A 7 11.73 -61.68 0.98
N ALA A 8 11.98 -60.38 1.22
CA ALA A 8 11.15 -59.48 2.06
C ALA A 8 11.76 -58.07 2.26
N MET A 9 10.84 -57.08 2.29
CA MET A 9 10.85 -55.71 2.86
C MET A 9 12.11 -55.15 3.53
N ILE A 10 12.45 -53.90 3.20
CA ILE A 10 13.32 -53.03 4.01
C ILE A 10 12.46 -51.97 4.70
N VAL A 11 12.48 -52.00 6.03
CA VAL A 11 11.99 -50.96 6.94
C VAL A 11 13.21 -50.13 7.38
N ALA A 12 13.09 -48.80 7.29
CA ALA A 12 14.07 -47.84 7.77
C ALA A 12 13.93 -47.62 9.29
N PHE A 13 15.06 -47.46 9.98
CA PHE A 13 15.11 -46.89 11.33
C PHE A 13 16.28 -45.91 11.45
N LEU A 14 15.92 -44.67 11.76
CA LEU A 14 16.77 -43.57 12.21
C LEU A 14 17.21 -43.79 13.66
N VAL A 15 18.46 -43.43 14.00
CA VAL A 15 18.89 -43.16 15.37
C VAL A 15 19.80 -41.93 15.38
N PHE A 16 19.39 -40.92 16.15
CA PHE A 16 20.11 -39.71 16.52
C PHE A 16 21.18 -39.99 17.60
N SER A 17 22.28 -39.23 17.62
CA SER A 17 22.99 -38.94 18.89
C SER A 17 23.79 -37.63 18.86
N THR A 18 23.24 -36.67 19.62
CA THR A 18 23.81 -35.58 20.45
C THR A 18 25.32 -35.30 20.45
N LEU A 19 25.66 -34.01 20.30
CA LEU A 19 26.96 -33.40 20.63
C LEU A 19 27.02 -32.95 22.10
N PRO A 20 28.14 -33.14 22.82
CA PRO A 20 28.40 -32.47 24.09
C PRO A 20 29.33 -31.24 23.92
N ALA A 21 29.03 -30.21 24.70
CA ALA A 21 29.83 -28.99 24.89
C ALA A 21 31.01 -29.21 25.85
N SER A 22 32.14 -28.52 25.62
CA SER A 22 32.99 -27.98 26.70
C SER A 22 34.20 -27.18 26.17
N GLY A 23 34.38 -25.96 26.71
CA GLY A 23 35.61 -25.62 27.42
C GLY A 23 36.78 -25.01 26.63
N SER A 24 36.95 -23.70 26.83
CA SER A 24 38.08 -22.82 26.50
C SER A 24 39.49 -23.36 26.82
N ASN A 25 40.45 -23.08 25.92
CA ASN A 25 41.82 -22.63 26.23
C ASN A 25 42.54 -22.24 24.91
N LEU A 26 42.54 -20.96 24.56
CA LEU A 26 43.38 -20.44 23.46
C LEU A 26 44.72 -19.96 24.04
N GLU A 27 45.76 -20.78 23.88
CA GLU A 27 47.15 -20.30 23.86
C GLU A 27 47.45 -19.74 22.45
N PRO A 28 48.18 -18.62 22.31
CA PRO A 28 48.55 -18.10 20.99
C PRO A 28 49.70 -18.93 20.41
N GLY A 29 49.35 -19.94 19.60
CA GLY A 29 50.29 -20.86 18.96
C GLY A 29 50.37 -20.67 17.45
N SER A 30 51.40 -19.95 17.00
CA SER A 30 52.06 -20.00 15.69
C SER A 30 51.18 -20.20 14.44
N GLU A 31 50.89 -19.11 13.72
CA GLU A 31 50.45 -19.19 12.33
C GLU A 31 51.54 -19.85 11.46
N VAL A 32 51.22 -21.03 10.93
CA VAL A 32 52.02 -21.68 9.89
C VAL A 32 51.57 -21.10 8.56
N TYR A 33 52.35 -20.15 8.02
CA TYR A 33 52.18 -19.68 6.65
C TYR A 33 52.65 -20.77 5.68
N LEU A 34 51.73 -21.26 4.84
CA LEU A 34 52.07 -22.18 3.76
C LEU A 34 52.87 -21.42 2.68
N SER A 35 54.01 -21.98 2.27
CA SER A 35 54.85 -21.44 1.19
C SER A 35 54.32 -21.74 -0.22
N GLU A 36 53.22 -22.49 -0.33
CA GLU A 36 52.59 -22.87 -1.60
C GLU A 36 51.06 -22.78 -1.48
N ILE A 37 50.41 -22.33 -2.56
CA ILE A 37 48.95 -22.14 -2.65
C ILE A 37 48.25 -23.51 -2.48
N PRO A 38 47.24 -23.65 -1.60
CA PRO A 38 46.45 -24.88 -1.49
C PRO A 38 45.72 -25.18 -2.79
N LYS A 39 45.67 -26.45 -3.21
CA LYS A 39 44.85 -26.84 -4.36
C LYS A 39 43.36 -26.65 -4.06
N VAL A 40 42.76 -25.66 -4.71
CA VAL A 40 41.32 -25.42 -4.73
C VAL A 40 40.69 -26.38 -5.75
N LYS A 41 39.50 -26.93 -5.42
CA LYS A 41 38.71 -27.74 -6.35
C LYS A 41 38.32 -26.86 -7.54
N THR A 42 38.83 -27.18 -8.73
CA THR A 42 38.40 -26.54 -9.97
C THR A 42 37.08 -27.16 -10.41
N ASN A 43 36.03 -26.36 -10.51
CA ASN A 43 34.79 -26.78 -11.15
C ASN A 43 35.05 -26.90 -12.65
N GLU A 44 34.78 -28.08 -13.22
CA GLU A 44 34.75 -28.26 -14.67
C GLU A 44 33.33 -27.93 -15.14
N TRP A 45 33.22 -26.89 -15.97
CA TRP A 45 31.98 -26.55 -16.65
C TRP A 45 31.94 -27.30 -17.98
N ARG A 46 30.86 -28.03 -18.25
CA ARG A 46 30.58 -28.47 -19.62
C ARG A 46 29.93 -27.30 -20.34
N GLU A 47 30.52 -26.88 -21.45
CA GLU A 47 29.81 -26.03 -22.40
C GLU A 47 28.74 -26.90 -23.07
N SER A 48 27.49 -26.69 -22.67
CA SER A 48 26.30 -27.21 -23.33
C SER A 48 25.55 -26.04 -23.94
N SER A 49 24.82 -26.28 -25.03
CA SER A 49 23.95 -25.26 -25.58
C SER A 49 22.80 -24.99 -24.60
N TRP A 50 22.28 -23.76 -24.55
CA TRP A 50 21.28 -23.38 -23.54
C TRP A 50 20.02 -24.26 -23.63
N TRP A 51 19.62 -24.65 -24.84
CA TRP A 51 18.45 -25.49 -25.10
C TRP A 51 18.62 -26.95 -24.63
N GLU A 52 19.85 -27.42 -24.38
CA GLU A 52 20.10 -28.76 -23.85
C GLU A 52 19.92 -28.85 -22.33
N THR A 53 19.93 -27.70 -21.64
CA THR A 53 19.99 -27.63 -20.17
C THR A 53 18.86 -26.81 -19.56
N THR A 54 18.11 -26.06 -20.37
CA THR A 54 17.01 -25.20 -19.90
C THR A 54 16.03 -25.95 -19.03
N VAL A 55 15.57 -25.32 -17.95
CA VAL A 55 14.53 -25.88 -17.06
C VAL A 55 13.13 -25.74 -17.64
N ARG A 56 13.00 -25.05 -18.79
CA ARG A 56 11.72 -24.79 -19.45
C ARG A 56 11.24 -25.97 -20.32
N ASP A 57 12.11 -26.93 -20.60
CA ASP A 57 11.84 -28.14 -21.37
C ASP A 57 12.51 -29.33 -20.66
N LEU A 58 11.86 -29.86 -19.64
CA LEU A 58 12.38 -30.95 -18.81
C LEU A 58 12.36 -32.29 -19.57
N ASN A 59 11.41 -32.45 -20.49
CA ASN A 59 11.24 -33.69 -21.25
C ASN A 59 12.12 -33.78 -22.52
N ARG A 60 12.78 -32.66 -22.89
CA ARG A 60 13.73 -32.51 -24.00
C ARG A 60 13.11 -32.72 -25.39
N ASN A 61 11.88 -32.29 -25.58
CA ASN A 61 11.17 -32.40 -26.86
C ASN A 61 11.24 -31.11 -27.71
N GLY A 62 11.92 -30.06 -27.24
CA GLY A 62 12.03 -28.79 -27.94
C GLY A 62 10.76 -27.94 -27.86
N ILE A 63 9.89 -28.20 -26.90
CA ILE A 63 8.68 -27.44 -26.60
C ILE A 63 8.78 -27.02 -25.14
N VAL A 64 8.49 -25.75 -24.82
CA VAL A 64 8.42 -25.33 -23.43
C VAL A 64 7.29 -26.11 -22.73
N ASP A 65 7.57 -26.81 -21.63
CA ASP A 65 6.67 -27.76 -20.96
C ASP A 65 5.30 -27.15 -20.60
N TRP A 66 5.24 -25.85 -20.27
CA TRP A 66 3.98 -25.13 -20.03
C TRP A 66 3.05 -25.17 -21.24
N LEU A 67 3.58 -25.04 -22.47
CA LEU A 67 2.77 -24.93 -23.68
C LEU A 67 2.01 -26.22 -23.98
N GLU A 68 2.52 -27.37 -23.54
CA GLU A 68 1.97 -28.69 -23.86
C GLU A 68 0.54 -28.96 -23.33
N PRO A 69 0.16 -28.57 -22.10
CA PRO A 69 -1.21 -28.74 -21.61
C PRO A 69 -2.24 -27.76 -22.18
N LEU A 70 -1.87 -26.80 -23.04
CA LEU A 70 -2.83 -25.83 -23.58
C LEU A 70 -3.81 -26.50 -24.55
N GLU A 71 -5.09 -26.14 -24.44
CA GLU A 71 -6.15 -26.61 -25.36
C GLU A 71 -6.47 -25.59 -26.47
N ASP A 72 -6.16 -24.32 -26.26
CA ASP A 72 -6.42 -23.20 -27.18
C ASP A 72 -5.13 -22.70 -27.85
N GLU A 73 -5.26 -21.99 -28.97
CA GLU A 73 -4.13 -21.35 -29.67
C GLU A 73 -3.37 -20.35 -28.78
N TYR A 74 -2.05 -20.30 -28.92
CA TYR A 74 -1.20 -19.40 -28.13
C TYR A 74 -0.12 -18.71 -28.97
N GLN A 75 0.34 -17.54 -28.52
CA GLN A 75 1.39 -16.80 -29.20
C GLN A 75 2.76 -17.42 -28.96
N VAL A 76 3.37 -17.94 -30.04
CA VAL A 76 4.66 -18.63 -29.96
C VAL A 76 5.70 -18.10 -30.94
N GLY A 77 6.95 -18.20 -30.53
CA GLY A 77 8.14 -18.06 -31.36
C GLY A 77 8.88 -19.39 -31.48
N VAL A 78 9.68 -19.53 -32.52
CA VAL A 78 10.49 -20.72 -32.78
C VAL A 78 11.94 -20.31 -32.88
N SER A 79 12.76 -20.89 -32.01
CA SER A 79 14.20 -20.65 -31.92
C SER A 79 14.96 -21.73 -32.72
N PHE A 80 15.99 -21.31 -33.44
CA PHE A 80 16.81 -22.16 -34.29
C PHE A 80 18.27 -22.21 -33.83
N VAL A 81 18.96 -23.31 -34.15
CA VAL A 81 20.40 -23.48 -33.89
C VAL A 81 21.28 -22.45 -34.60
N SER A 82 20.80 -21.91 -35.72
CA SER A 82 21.45 -20.87 -36.53
C SER A 82 20.39 -19.99 -37.19
N GLN A 83 20.80 -18.90 -37.84
CA GLN A 83 19.87 -18.04 -38.59
C GLN A 83 18.92 -18.87 -39.48
N PRO A 84 17.59 -18.72 -39.33
CA PRO A 84 16.60 -19.37 -40.18
C PRO A 84 16.85 -19.10 -41.66
N THR A 85 16.76 -20.14 -42.47
CA THR A 85 16.94 -20.09 -43.92
C THR A 85 15.60 -19.95 -44.64
N ASP A 86 15.63 -19.66 -45.94
CA ASP A 86 14.42 -19.64 -46.78
C ASP A 86 13.70 -21.02 -46.80
N GLU A 87 14.45 -22.11 -46.61
CA GLU A 87 13.88 -23.47 -46.50
C GLU A 87 13.11 -23.66 -45.18
N ASP A 88 13.64 -23.13 -44.08
CA ASP A 88 12.97 -23.15 -42.76
C ASP A 88 11.68 -22.31 -42.78
N LEU A 89 11.71 -21.15 -43.44
CA LEU A 89 10.53 -20.31 -43.66
C LEU A 89 9.48 -21.05 -44.50
N GLN A 90 9.90 -21.71 -45.57
CA GLN A 90 8.99 -22.48 -46.41
C GLN A 90 8.36 -23.67 -45.67
N ALA A 91 9.12 -24.35 -44.81
CA ALA A 91 8.61 -25.46 -44.01
C ALA A 91 7.51 -25.03 -43.03
N LEU A 92 7.63 -23.84 -42.43
CA LEU A 92 6.58 -23.25 -41.60
C LEU A 92 5.34 -22.88 -42.42
N VAL A 93 5.52 -22.31 -43.62
CA VAL A 93 4.42 -22.00 -44.54
C VAL A 93 3.69 -23.27 -45.00
N ASP A 94 4.41 -24.37 -45.22
CA ASP A 94 3.83 -25.66 -45.60
C ASP A 94 2.98 -26.29 -44.47
N LEU A 95 3.26 -25.92 -43.21
CA LEU A 95 2.41 -26.24 -42.05
C LEU A 95 1.22 -25.26 -41.88
N GLY A 96 1.06 -24.30 -42.78
CA GLY A 96 0.00 -23.29 -42.73
C GLY A 96 0.27 -22.10 -41.81
N LEU A 97 1.52 -21.92 -41.38
CA LEU A 97 1.93 -20.89 -40.43
C LEU A 97 2.47 -19.65 -41.16
N GLU A 98 2.21 -18.47 -40.61
CA GLU A 98 2.76 -17.21 -41.10
C GLU A 98 3.86 -16.70 -40.16
N VAL A 99 4.99 -16.31 -40.73
CA VAL A 99 6.09 -15.70 -39.97
C VAL A 99 5.84 -14.20 -39.86
N ARG A 100 5.64 -13.72 -38.63
CA ARG A 100 5.35 -12.31 -38.33
C ARG A 100 6.60 -11.45 -38.22
N TYR A 101 7.66 -12.00 -37.62
CA TYR A 101 8.88 -11.23 -37.36
C TYR A 101 10.12 -12.13 -37.27
N HIS A 102 11.27 -11.59 -37.66
CA HIS A 102 12.57 -12.27 -37.60
C HIS A 102 13.48 -11.64 -36.54
N LEU A 103 13.79 -12.40 -35.50
CA LEU A 103 14.69 -12.04 -34.41
C LEU A 103 16.11 -12.54 -34.71
N THR A 104 16.83 -11.80 -35.55
CA THR A 104 18.18 -12.16 -35.99
C THR A 104 19.18 -12.24 -34.82
N SER A 105 19.02 -11.48 -33.74
CA SER A 105 19.95 -11.53 -32.60
C SER A 105 19.94 -12.86 -31.84
N VAL A 106 18.87 -13.66 -31.97
CA VAL A 106 18.67 -14.91 -31.24
C VAL A 106 18.30 -16.09 -32.14
N ASN A 107 18.45 -15.93 -33.47
CA ASN A 107 18.09 -16.95 -34.47
C ASN A 107 16.63 -17.44 -34.31
N ALA A 108 15.66 -16.54 -34.11
CA ALA A 108 14.27 -16.94 -33.86
C ALA A 108 13.26 -16.26 -34.78
N LEU A 109 12.10 -16.89 -34.94
CA LEU A 109 10.96 -16.38 -35.72
C LEU A 109 9.73 -16.26 -34.82
N LEU A 110 8.99 -15.16 -34.92
CA LEU A 110 7.70 -15.00 -34.24
C LEU A 110 6.56 -15.44 -35.15
N LEU A 111 5.69 -16.34 -34.69
CA LEU A 111 4.57 -16.88 -35.47
C LEU A 111 3.22 -16.27 -35.07
N GLY A 112 3.09 -15.83 -33.82
CA GLY A 112 1.79 -15.40 -33.27
C GLY A 112 0.97 -16.59 -32.83
N PHE A 113 -0.36 -16.52 -32.92
CA PHE A 113 -1.24 -17.60 -32.48
C PHE A 113 -1.05 -18.87 -33.32
N VAL A 114 -0.76 -19.97 -32.63
CA VAL A 114 -0.56 -21.30 -33.20
C VAL A 114 -1.35 -22.31 -32.37
N GLU A 115 -2.10 -23.19 -33.03
CA GLU A 115 -2.82 -24.28 -32.38
C GLU A 115 -1.86 -25.29 -31.73
N PRO A 116 -2.14 -25.80 -30.51
CA PRO A 116 -1.25 -26.74 -29.82
C PRO A 116 -0.91 -28.02 -30.61
N ASP A 117 -1.83 -28.48 -31.46
CA ASP A 117 -1.63 -29.63 -32.36
C ASP A 117 -0.45 -29.42 -33.35
N LEU A 118 -0.06 -28.17 -33.60
CA LEU A 118 1.07 -27.83 -34.47
C LEU A 118 2.42 -27.76 -33.75
N TYR A 119 2.48 -27.79 -32.40
CA TYR A 119 3.77 -27.74 -31.70
C TYR A 119 4.66 -28.96 -32.00
N PRO A 120 4.19 -30.22 -31.94
CA PRO A 120 5.02 -31.37 -32.28
C PRO A 120 5.58 -31.38 -33.71
N PRO A 121 4.81 -31.05 -34.78
CA PRO A 121 5.39 -31.00 -36.13
C PRO A 121 6.36 -29.82 -36.31
N ILE A 122 6.14 -28.68 -35.65
CA ILE A 122 7.10 -27.55 -35.66
C ILE A 122 8.41 -27.94 -34.97
N SER A 123 8.36 -28.59 -33.80
CA SER A 123 9.58 -28.92 -33.03
C SER A 123 10.47 -29.96 -33.74
N GLN A 124 9.90 -30.69 -34.70
CA GLN A 124 10.61 -31.68 -35.53
C GLN A 124 11.20 -31.09 -36.81
N LEU A 125 10.96 -29.82 -37.13
CA LEU A 125 11.57 -29.16 -38.28
C LEU A 125 13.09 -29.08 -38.11
N SER A 126 13.80 -29.06 -39.25
CA SER A 126 15.26 -29.00 -39.22
C SER A 126 15.73 -27.71 -38.54
N GLY A 127 16.72 -27.84 -37.66
CA GLY A 127 17.34 -26.69 -37.00
C GLY A 127 16.52 -26.04 -35.89
N VAL A 128 15.26 -26.42 -35.67
CA VAL A 128 14.46 -25.96 -34.53
C VAL A 128 15.04 -26.54 -33.23
N VAL A 129 15.22 -25.67 -32.24
CA VAL A 129 15.74 -26.04 -30.92
C VAL A 129 14.73 -25.81 -29.80
N MET A 130 13.78 -24.88 -29.98
CA MET A 130 12.75 -24.61 -28.99
C MET A 130 11.55 -23.89 -29.61
N ILE A 131 10.34 -24.29 -29.21
CA ILE A 131 9.11 -23.50 -29.35
C ILE A 131 8.87 -22.80 -28.01
N GLU A 132 8.80 -21.47 -28.04
CA GLU A 132 8.73 -20.63 -26.85
C GLU A 132 7.49 -19.73 -26.89
N PRO A 133 6.78 -19.53 -25.77
CA PRO A 133 5.77 -18.48 -25.71
C PRO A 133 6.48 -17.12 -25.74
N TYR A 134 5.93 -16.14 -26.46
CA TYR A 134 6.22 -14.74 -26.17
C TYR A 134 4.97 -14.11 -25.57
N GLY A 135 5.14 -13.52 -24.37
CA GLY A 135 4.02 -13.22 -23.47
C GLY A 135 2.98 -12.27 -24.05
N SER A 136 1.74 -12.42 -23.61
CA SER A 136 0.78 -11.32 -23.67
C SER A 136 1.21 -10.23 -22.69
N VAL A 137 1.04 -8.97 -23.08
CA VAL A 137 1.08 -7.88 -22.09
C VAL A 137 -0.20 -8.02 -21.27
N VAL A 138 -0.11 -8.60 -20.08
CA VAL A 138 -1.19 -8.50 -19.10
C VAL A 138 -1.03 -7.14 -18.43
N PHE A 139 -1.93 -6.22 -18.75
CA PHE A 139 -2.02 -4.94 -18.06
C PHE A 139 -2.71 -5.18 -16.71
N TYR A 140 -1.97 -5.63 -15.70
CA TYR A 140 -2.44 -5.62 -14.31
C TYR A 140 -2.49 -4.17 -13.84
N GLY A 141 -3.67 -3.58 -13.73
CA GLY A 141 -3.83 -2.21 -13.26
C GLY A 141 -4.67 -2.11 -11.99
N ASP A 142 -4.91 -3.24 -11.33
CA ASP A 142 -6.05 -3.50 -10.47
C ASP A 142 -5.67 -3.95 -9.06
N VAL A 143 -4.53 -3.46 -8.62
CA VAL A 143 -3.84 -4.02 -7.47
C VAL A 143 -4.00 -3.14 -6.24
N GLN A 144 -3.91 -1.81 -6.37
CA GLN A 144 -3.86 -0.90 -5.21
C GLN A 144 -5.00 -1.14 -4.21
N THR A 145 -6.25 -1.14 -4.66
CA THR A 145 -7.45 -1.26 -3.80
C THR A 145 -7.56 -2.61 -3.08
N PRO A 146 -7.42 -3.76 -3.77
CA PRO A 146 -7.33 -5.04 -3.07
C PRO A 146 -6.03 -5.21 -2.27
N ALA A 147 -4.92 -4.63 -2.70
CA ALA A 147 -3.65 -4.68 -1.98
C ALA A 147 -3.74 -3.91 -0.65
N VAL A 148 -4.44 -2.77 -0.57
CA VAL A 148 -4.72 -2.10 0.72
C VAL A 148 -5.85 -2.77 1.53
N LYS A 149 -6.42 -3.87 1.02
CA LYS A 149 -7.54 -4.63 1.61
C LYS A 149 -8.81 -3.80 1.79
N ALA A 150 -9.01 -2.78 0.95
CA ALA A 150 -10.29 -2.06 0.89
C ALA A 150 -11.37 -2.95 0.26
N SER A 151 -11.03 -3.58 -0.87
CA SER A 151 -11.85 -4.63 -1.50
C SER A 151 -11.27 -6.02 -1.25
N ASN A 152 -12.11 -7.06 -1.32
CA ASN A 152 -11.62 -8.43 -1.39
C ASN A 152 -10.90 -8.74 -2.72
N SER A 153 -10.24 -9.90 -2.72
CA SER A 153 -9.57 -10.50 -3.85
C SER A 153 -9.44 -12.01 -3.66
N SER A 154 -8.83 -12.69 -4.61
CA SER A 154 -8.46 -14.11 -4.44
C SER A 154 -7.35 -14.34 -3.41
N VAL A 155 -6.60 -13.30 -3.03
CA VAL A 155 -5.51 -13.37 -2.03
C VAL A 155 -6.04 -13.03 -0.64
N TYR A 156 -6.77 -11.92 -0.54
CA TYR A 156 -7.44 -11.46 0.67
C TYR A 156 -8.95 -11.61 0.50
N PRO A 157 -9.57 -12.68 1.03
CA PRO A 157 -10.96 -13.01 0.74
C PRO A 157 -11.96 -12.03 1.36
N GLU A 158 -11.54 -11.25 2.35
CA GLU A 158 -12.34 -10.20 2.98
C GLU A 158 -11.55 -8.88 2.92
N GLY A 159 -12.24 -7.81 2.53
CA GLY A 159 -11.78 -6.43 2.63
C GLY A 159 -12.78 -5.58 3.39
N ALA A 160 -12.45 -4.30 3.63
CA ALA A 160 -13.32 -3.36 4.32
C ALA A 160 -14.75 -3.29 3.73
N TRP A 161 -14.90 -3.44 2.42
CA TRP A 161 -16.21 -3.42 1.77
C TRP A 161 -17.09 -4.62 2.13
N ASP A 162 -16.51 -5.76 2.47
CA ASP A 162 -17.26 -6.94 2.93
C ASP A 162 -17.83 -6.74 4.34
N LEU A 163 -17.24 -5.82 5.12
CA LEU A 163 -17.80 -5.34 6.39
C LEU A 163 -18.97 -4.37 6.19
N GLY A 164 -19.22 -3.93 4.95
CA GLY A 164 -20.32 -3.04 4.57
C GLY A 164 -19.97 -1.55 4.48
N PHE A 165 -18.68 -1.20 4.55
CA PHE A 165 -18.20 0.18 4.50
C PHE A 165 -17.55 0.49 3.16
N THR A 166 -17.93 1.61 2.53
CA THR A 166 -17.53 2.00 1.17
C THR A 166 -17.19 3.49 1.04
N GLY A 167 -17.18 4.22 2.17
CA GLY A 167 -16.94 5.65 2.32
C GLY A 167 -18.20 6.48 2.23
N LYS A 168 -19.38 5.85 2.32
CA LYS A 168 -20.65 6.53 2.12
C LYS A 168 -20.89 7.57 3.20
N GLY A 169 -21.31 8.77 2.79
CA GLY A 169 -21.60 9.87 3.72
C GLY A 169 -20.34 10.60 4.22
N VAL A 170 -19.19 10.35 3.61
CA VAL A 170 -17.94 11.08 3.86
C VAL A 170 -17.54 11.86 2.61
N ASN A 171 -17.15 13.12 2.80
CA ASN A 171 -16.74 14.03 1.73
C ASN A 171 -15.23 14.23 1.76
N ILE A 172 -14.57 13.93 0.64
CA ILE A 172 -13.12 14.07 0.46
C ILE A 172 -12.85 15.29 -0.42
N ALA A 173 -12.19 16.30 0.14
CA ALA A 173 -11.63 17.40 -0.63
C ALA A 173 -10.31 16.98 -1.28
N ILE A 174 -10.29 16.93 -2.61
CA ILE A 174 -9.07 16.73 -3.39
C ILE A 174 -8.54 18.12 -3.71
N VAL A 175 -7.49 18.52 -3.01
CA VAL A 175 -6.85 19.82 -3.20
C VAL A 175 -5.74 19.64 -4.22
N ASP A 176 -6.00 19.83 -5.52
CA ASP A 176 -5.07 19.44 -6.60
C ASP A 176 -5.29 20.29 -7.89
N THR A 177 -5.08 19.74 -9.09
CA THR A 177 -5.24 20.46 -10.37
C THR A 177 -6.67 20.67 -10.84
N GLY A 178 -7.64 20.11 -10.13
CA GLY A 178 -9.05 20.00 -10.54
C GLY A 178 -9.48 18.55 -10.66
N ILE A 179 -10.79 18.31 -10.86
CA ILE A 179 -11.35 16.97 -11.06
C ILE A 179 -12.27 16.97 -12.27
N ASP A 180 -12.02 16.09 -13.24
CA ASP A 180 -12.98 15.81 -14.31
C ASP A 180 -14.06 14.85 -13.79
N ASN A 181 -15.08 15.43 -13.15
CA ASN A 181 -16.13 14.67 -12.49
C ASN A 181 -17.11 14.00 -13.50
N GLU A 182 -17.05 14.35 -14.78
CA GLU A 182 -17.77 13.69 -15.86
C GLU A 182 -17.18 12.33 -16.21
N HIS A 183 -15.93 12.05 -15.79
CA HIS A 183 -15.32 10.75 -15.99
C HIS A 183 -16.26 9.64 -15.45
N PRO A 184 -16.55 8.56 -16.19
CA PRO A 184 -17.55 7.55 -15.79
C PRO A 184 -17.33 6.94 -14.40
N GLY A 185 -16.07 6.84 -13.97
CA GLY A 185 -15.69 6.41 -12.62
C GLY A 185 -16.02 7.41 -11.50
N LEU A 186 -16.12 8.69 -11.83
CA LEU A 186 -16.28 9.80 -10.90
C LEU A 186 -17.67 10.48 -10.98
N GLU A 187 -18.46 10.14 -12.00
CA GLU A 187 -19.80 10.69 -12.22
C GLU A 187 -20.68 10.60 -10.96
N GLY A 188 -21.30 11.73 -10.61
CA GLY A 188 -22.23 11.83 -9.48
C GLY A 188 -21.57 11.93 -8.10
N LYS A 189 -20.24 12.12 -8.04
CA LYS A 189 -19.51 12.29 -6.77
C LYS A 189 -19.32 13.73 -6.34
N PHE A 190 -19.28 14.66 -7.28
CA PHE A 190 -19.10 16.09 -6.99
C PHE A 190 -20.22 16.61 -6.09
N VAL A 191 -19.85 17.22 -4.96
CA VAL A 191 -20.80 17.88 -4.04
C VAL A 191 -20.53 19.38 -3.90
N ALA A 192 -19.28 19.81 -4.08
CA ALA A 192 -18.88 21.22 -4.10
C ALA A 192 -17.53 21.40 -4.80
N GLY A 193 -17.21 22.64 -5.17
CA GLY A 193 -15.89 22.98 -5.68
C GLY A 193 -15.47 24.43 -5.53
N PHE A 194 -14.16 24.67 -5.62
CA PHE A 194 -13.52 25.97 -5.48
C PHE A 194 -12.28 26.07 -6.36
N ASP A 195 -12.18 27.13 -7.17
CA ASP A 195 -11.01 27.43 -8.00
C ASP A 195 -10.16 28.54 -7.35
N ALA A 196 -9.11 28.12 -6.63
CA ALA A 196 -8.21 29.02 -5.93
C ALA A 196 -7.20 29.74 -6.84
N VAL A 197 -7.17 29.40 -8.14
CA VAL A 197 -6.22 29.93 -9.15
C VAL A 197 -6.81 31.13 -9.89
N CYS A 198 -8.09 31.44 -9.68
CA CYS A 198 -8.85 32.40 -10.48
C CYS A 198 -8.47 33.88 -10.29
N THR A 199 -7.61 34.23 -9.33
CA THR A 199 -7.45 35.61 -8.87
C THR A 199 -6.77 36.56 -9.88
N ASP A 200 -6.03 36.03 -10.86
CA ASP A 200 -5.29 36.84 -11.84
C ASP A 200 -5.44 36.41 -13.33
N ASP A 201 -6.22 35.37 -13.64
CA ASP A 201 -6.49 34.93 -15.03
C ASP A 201 -7.62 35.76 -15.67
N PRO A 202 -7.38 36.52 -16.77
CA PRO A 202 -8.40 37.30 -17.46
C PRO A 202 -9.61 36.50 -17.98
N LEU A 203 -9.44 35.20 -18.26
CA LEU A 203 -10.54 34.32 -18.66
C LEU A 203 -11.36 33.88 -17.44
N CYS A 204 -10.73 33.78 -16.27
CA CYS A 204 -11.37 33.45 -15.00
C CYS A 204 -12.08 34.66 -14.36
N LEU A 205 -11.47 35.84 -14.40
CA LEU A 205 -12.12 37.09 -14.00
C LEU A 205 -13.36 37.43 -14.86
N ALA A 206 -13.42 36.89 -16.08
CA ALA A 206 -14.56 37.03 -16.98
C ALA A 206 -15.68 36.00 -16.73
N SER A 207 -15.40 34.88 -16.03
CA SER A 207 -16.39 33.82 -15.78
C SER A 207 -17.29 34.09 -14.57
N LEU A 208 -17.02 35.11 -13.74
CA LEU A 208 -17.82 35.46 -12.54
C LEU A 208 -18.09 34.22 -11.65
N GLN A 209 -17.03 33.47 -11.34
CA GLN A 209 -17.13 32.26 -10.52
C GLN A 209 -17.58 32.62 -9.11
N GLU A 210 -18.49 31.81 -8.56
CA GLU A 210 -18.94 31.90 -7.17
C GLU A 210 -17.99 31.07 -6.29
N ASP A 211 -17.74 31.53 -5.07
CA ASP A 211 -16.90 30.85 -4.06
C ASP A 211 -17.73 30.09 -3.02
N ASP A 212 -19.02 29.90 -3.27
CA ASP A 212 -20.00 29.27 -2.37
C ASP A 212 -20.07 27.74 -2.49
N GLY A 213 -19.12 27.14 -3.22
CA GLY A 213 -19.04 25.71 -3.49
C GLY A 213 -19.85 25.24 -4.70
N SER A 214 -20.68 26.10 -5.32
CA SER A 214 -21.48 25.69 -6.48
C SER A 214 -20.71 25.63 -7.79
N PHE A 215 -19.48 26.15 -7.82
CA PHE A 215 -18.64 26.18 -9.00
C PHE A 215 -17.86 24.87 -9.15
N ASP A 216 -17.85 24.34 -10.37
CA ASP A 216 -17.10 23.15 -10.76
C ASP A 216 -15.79 23.57 -11.43
N PRO A 217 -14.62 23.43 -10.77
CA PRO A 217 -13.34 23.92 -11.29
C PRO A 217 -12.82 23.18 -12.50
N ASP A 218 -13.13 21.88 -12.59
CA ASP A 218 -12.73 20.96 -13.65
C ASP A 218 -11.21 20.74 -13.73
N ASP A 219 -10.72 19.59 -14.23
CA ASP A 219 -9.28 19.32 -14.30
C ASP A 219 -8.68 19.86 -15.61
N GLN A 220 -7.89 20.92 -15.48
CA GLN A 220 -7.14 21.47 -16.62
C GLN A 220 -5.79 20.77 -16.83
N ASN A 221 -5.52 19.70 -16.07
CA ASN A 221 -4.37 18.82 -16.18
C ASN A 221 -4.88 17.37 -16.08
N GLN A 222 -4.24 16.51 -15.29
CA GLN A 222 -4.60 15.10 -15.12
C GLN A 222 -4.43 14.62 -13.68
N HIS A 223 -3.63 15.33 -12.88
CA HIS A 223 -3.16 14.81 -11.60
C HIS A 223 -4.28 14.72 -10.56
N GLY A 224 -5.14 15.74 -10.48
CA GLY A 224 -6.28 15.74 -9.56
C GLY A 224 -7.33 14.69 -9.92
N THR A 225 -7.63 14.50 -11.21
CA THR A 225 -8.52 13.41 -11.67
C THR A 225 -7.95 12.03 -11.34
N ALA A 226 -6.64 11.84 -11.53
CA ALA A 226 -5.96 10.60 -11.18
C ALA A 226 -6.06 10.29 -9.68
N CYS A 227 -5.76 11.28 -8.84
CA CYS A 227 -5.84 11.15 -7.38
C CYS A 227 -7.28 10.88 -6.93
N SER A 228 -8.25 11.60 -7.49
CA SER A 228 -9.68 11.38 -7.22
C SER A 228 -10.11 9.95 -7.54
N GLY A 229 -9.56 9.38 -8.62
CA GLY A 229 -9.76 8.00 -9.01
C GLY A 229 -9.34 7.00 -7.94
N MET A 230 -8.13 7.14 -7.38
CA MET A 230 -7.61 6.24 -6.33
C MET A 230 -8.36 6.37 -5.00
N ALA A 231 -8.89 7.55 -4.70
CA ALA A 231 -9.70 7.76 -3.52
C ALA A 231 -11.11 7.17 -3.69
N THR A 232 -11.79 7.47 -4.81
CA THR A 232 -13.26 7.34 -4.88
C THR A 232 -13.81 6.65 -6.12
N SER A 233 -13.03 6.30 -7.13
CA SER A 233 -13.56 5.77 -8.40
C SER A 233 -14.51 4.56 -8.19
N THR A 234 -15.61 4.54 -8.93
CA THR A 234 -16.53 3.38 -9.01
C THR A 234 -16.02 2.28 -9.95
N GLY A 235 -14.93 2.52 -10.67
CA GLY A 235 -14.36 1.59 -11.65
C GLY A 235 -15.20 1.45 -12.93
N LEU A 236 -16.22 2.29 -13.14
CA LEU A 236 -17.05 2.25 -14.34
C LEU A 236 -16.34 2.85 -15.55
N LEU A 237 -16.58 2.27 -16.72
CA LEU A 237 -16.30 2.84 -18.04
C LEU A 237 -17.56 3.49 -18.62
N SER A 238 -17.42 4.29 -19.68
CA SER A 238 -18.52 5.00 -20.35
C SER A 238 -19.67 4.09 -20.83
N GLY A 239 -19.36 2.82 -21.15
CA GLY A 239 -20.35 1.80 -21.49
C GLY A 239 -21.14 1.22 -20.30
N GLY A 240 -20.83 1.64 -19.06
CA GLY A 240 -21.36 1.07 -17.82
C GLY A 240 -20.69 -0.25 -17.40
N GLU A 241 -19.64 -0.66 -18.11
CA GLU A 241 -18.85 -1.85 -17.77
C GLU A 241 -18.04 -1.60 -16.50
N LYS A 242 -18.03 -2.57 -15.58
CA LYS A 242 -17.24 -2.51 -14.37
C LYS A 242 -15.83 -3.02 -14.62
N THR A 243 -14.86 -2.24 -14.16
CA THR A 243 -13.46 -2.64 -14.05
C THR A 243 -13.11 -2.82 -12.57
N ASN A 244 -11.84 -3.10 -12.35
CA ASN A 244 -11.18 -3.21 -11.06
C ASN A 244 -10.34 -1.96 -10.74
N PHE A 245 -10.52 -0.87 -11.50
CA PHE A 245 -9.92 0.46 -11.26
C PHE A 245 -10.81 1.30 -10.31
N THR A 246 -11.25 0.68 -9.23
CA THR A 246 -12.03 1.32 -8.17
C THR A 246 -11.10 2.01 -7.18
N GLY A 247 -11.50 3.17 -6.66
CA GLY A 247 -10.80 3.79 -5.53
C GLY A 247 -11.08 3.06 -4.23
N ALA A 248 -10.37 3.41 -3.15
CA ALA A 248 -10.53 2.76 -1.84
C ALA A 248 -11.93 2.97 -1.21
N ALA A 249 -12.57 4.11 -1.47
CA ALA A 249 -13.89 4.49 -0.96
C ALA A 249 -14.85 4.85 -2.11
N PRO A 250 -15.40 3.85 -2.83
CA PRO A 250 -16.17 4.06 -4.05
C PRO A 250 -17.52 4.75 -3.84
N ASP A 251 -18.01 4.91 -2.62
CA ASP A 251 -19.27 5.63 -2.31
C ASP A 251 -19.04 6.97 -1.59
N ALA A 252 -17.77 7.34 -1.33
CA ALA A 252 -17.43 8.68 -0.88
C ALA A 252 -17.69 9.75 -1.96
N LYS A 253 -17.94 10.97 -1.49
CA LYS A 253 -18.18 12.16 -2.33
C LYS A 253 -16.93 13.03 -2.44
N LEU A 254 -16.90 13.87 -3.47
CA LEU A 254 -15.75 14.69 -3.83
C LEU A 254 -16.07 16.17 -3.70
N VAL A 255 -15.13 16.89 -3.07
CA VAL A 255 -15.05 18.35 -3.13
C VAL A 255 -13.82 18.70 -3.97
N ASP A 256 -14.03 19.38 -5.10
CA ASP A 256 -12.94 19.76 -6.02
C ASP A 256 -12.34 21.10 -5.58
N VAL A 257 -11.10 21.08 -5.07
CA VAL A 257 -10.40 22.30 -4.69
C VAL A 257 -9.19 22.48 -5.59
N ARG A 258 -9.40 23.22 -6.67
CA ARG A 258 -8.38 23.43 -7.68
C ARG A 258 -7.40 24.52 -7.27
N ILE A 259 -6.14 24.15 -7.16
CA ILE A 259 -5.01 25.03 -6.82
C ILE A 259 -3.94 25.08 -7.92
N GLY A 260 -4.01 24.18 -8.90
CA GLY A 260 -3.07 24.07 -10.02
C GLY A 260 -3.54 24.74 -11.32
N THR A 261 -2.59 25.15 -12.17
CA THR A 261 -2.88 25.72 -13.50
C THR A 261 -2.81 24.63 -14.59
N ALA A 262 -3.34 24.92 -15.77
CA ALA A 262 -3.23 24.05 -16.95
C ALA A 262 -1.77 23.76 -17.40
N LEU A 263 -0.76 24.48 -16.88
CA LEU A 263 0.65 24.36 -17.25
C LEU A 263 1.49 23.54 -16.25
N GLY A 264 0.92 23.06 -15.13
CA GLY A 264 1.65 22.22 -14.18
C GLY A 264 0.89 21.93 -12.88
N ALA A 265 1.11 20.73 -12.34
CA ALA A 265 0.47 20.16 -11.15
C ALA A 265 1.35 20.18 -9.88
N GLY A 266 2.49 20.84 -9.90
CA GLY A 266 3.40 20.92 -8.76
C GLY A 266 4.62 21.77 -9.05
N PRO A 267 5.46 22.10 -8.05
CA PRO A 267 6.67 22.93 -8.22
C PRO A 267 7.69 22.43 -9.26
N PHE A 268 7.45 21.29 -9.89
CA PHE A 268 8.34 20.64 -10.85
C PHE A 268 8.01 20.94 -12.33
N GLU A 269 6.91 21.64 -12.63
CA GLU A 269 6.48 21.88 -14.02
C GLU A 269 6.20 23.37 -14.26
N ASN A 270 7.24 24.07 -14.76
CA ASN A 270 7.19 25.37 -15.46
C ASN A 270 6.07 26.35 -15.07
N TYR A 271 6.05 26.80 -13.82
CA TYR A 271 5.35 28.03 -13.49
C TYR A 271 6.04 29.21 -14.17
N ILE A 272 5.25 30.09 -14.80
CA ILE A 272 5.74 31.40 -15.23
C ILE A 272 5.98 32.29 -13.99
N LEU A 273 5.29 32.01 -12.87
CA LEU A 273 5.41 32.66 -11.55
C LEU A 273 5.11 31.66 -10.41
N GLU A 274 6.13 31.03 -9.81
CA GLU A 274 5.99 30.05 -8.70
C GLU A 274 5.12 30.54 -7.55
N GLN A 275 5.12 31.85 -7.27
CA GLN A 275 4.41 32.48 -6.16
C GLN A 275 2.88 32.27 -6.20
N GLU A 276 2.29 32.13 -7.39
CA GLU A 276 0.83 31.97 -7.55
C GLU A 276 0.32 30.62 -7.01
N PHE A 277 1.14 29.56 -7.09
CA PHE A 277 0.77 28.24 -6.55
C PHE A 277 0.74 28.22 -5.02
N TYR A 278 1.68 28.90 -4.36
CA TYR A 278 1.69 28.99 -2.90
C TYR A 278 0.45 29.74 -2.38
N GLU A 279 0.07 30.81 -3.07
CA GLU A 279 -1.09 31.62 -2.72
C GLU A 279 -2.39 30.84 -2.97
N SER A 280 -2.53 30.15 -4.11
CA SER A 280 -3.70 29.31 -4.41
C SER A 280 -3.82 28.12 -3.46
N ALA A 281 -2.71 27.44 -3.15
CA ALA A 281 -2.67 26.33 -2.20
C ALA A 281 -3.17 26.74 -0.81
N MET A 282 -2.62 27.83 -0.26
CA MET A 282 -3.03 28.34 1.05
C MET A 282 -4.49 28.82 1.04
N ASN A 283 -4.93 29.44 -0.05
CA ASN A 283 -6.31 29.88 -0.23
C ASN A 283 -7.28 28.69 -0.29
N GLY A 284 -6.95 27.64 -1.07
CA GLY A 284 -7.75 26.42 -1.18
C GLY A 284 -7.89 25.70 0.15
N ILE A 285 -6.79 25.53 0.90
CA ILE A 285 -6.85 24.90 2.22
C ILE A 285 -7.65 25.76 3.21
N GLN A 286 -7.47 27.08 3.21
CA GLN A 286 -8.28 27.96 4.06
C GLN A 286 -9.77 27.85 3.72
N TRP A 287 -10.12 27.81 2.43
CA TRP A 287 -11.50 27.64 1.98
C TRP A 287 -12.08 26.31 2.47
N VAL A 288 -11.30 25.22 2.45
CA VAL A 288 -11.73 23.93 3.01
C VAL A 288 -12.04 24.06 4.51
N ILE A 289 -11.15 24.68 5.29
CA ILE A 289 -11.34 24.88 6.74
C ILE A 289 -12.61 25.70 7.02
N ASP A 290 -12.79 26.80 6.29
CA ASP A 290 -13.93 27.70 6.44
C ASP A 290 -15.26 27.02 6.07
N ASN A 291 -15.21 25.99 5.22
CA ASN A 291 -16.37 25.27 4.72
C ASN A 291 -16.54 23.85 5.27
N LYS A 292 -15.84 23.50 6.35
CA LYS A 292 -15.88 22.15 6.92
C LYS A 292 -17.28 21.63 7.26
N ASP A 293 -18.24 22.53 7.55
CA ASP A 293 -19.63 22.21 7.92
C ASP A 293 -20.65 22.82 6.93
N THR A 294 -20.22 23.27 5.75
CA THR A 294 -21.09 24.01 4.84
C THR A 294 -22.18 23.11 4.25
N ALA A 295 -23.43 23.58 4.35
CA ALA A 295 -24.57 22.96 3.71
C ALA A 295 -24.62 23.33 2.21
N TRP A 296 -24.00 22.51 1.37
CA TRP A 296 -23.89 22.79 -0.06
C TRP A 296 -25.25 22.85 -0.78
N PRO A 297 -25.46 23.80 -1.69
CA PRO A 297 -26.70 23.89 -2.44
C PRO A 297 -26.99 22.62 -3.25
N GLY A 298 -28.08 21.92 -2.91
CA GLY A 298 -28.53 20.72 -3.63
C GLY A 298 -27.86 19.42 -3.18
N ALA A 299 -26.91 19.46 -2.24
CA ALA A 299 -26.38 18.26 -1.60
C ALA A 299 -27.37 17.67 -0.59
N GLU A 300 -27.30 16.35 -0.39
CA GLU A 300 -27.99 15.66 0.70
C GLU A 300 -27.35 16.04 2.05
N ASN A 301 -28.08 15.90 3.16
CA ASN A 301 -27.58 16.33 4.47
C ASN A 301 -26.30 15.58 4.88
N GLU A 302 -26.20 14.32 4.47
CA GLU A 302 -25.06 13.43 4.67
C GLU A 302 -23.85 13.81 3.79
N SER A 303 -23.98 14.81 2.92
CA SER A 303 -22.93 15.32 2.04
C SER A 303 -22.63 16.80 2.31
N TYR A 304 -22.91 17.28 3.52
CA TYR A 304 -22.52 18.62 3.96
C TYR A 304 -21.07 18.63 4.42
N GLY A 305 -20.39 19.75 4.16
CA GLY A 305 -19.06 19.99 4.68
C GLY A 305 -17.97 19.17 4.01
N ILE A 306 -16.86 19.03 4.74
CA ILE A 306 -15.63 18.38 4.29
C ILE A 306 -15.01 17.64 5.48
N ASP A 307 -14.81 16.34 5.32
CA ASP A 307 -14.32 15.45 6.39
C ASP A 307 -12.84 15.10 6.22
N VAL A 308 -12.39 15.00 4.97
CA VAL A 308 -11.03 14.58 4.61
C VAL A 308 -10.41 15.55 3.62
N ILE A 309 -9.15 15.92 3.83
CA ILE A 309 -8.31 16.58 2.82
C ILE A 309 -7.32 15.56 2.26
N SER A 310 -7.27 15.45 0.94
CA SER A 310 -6.22 14.74 0.21
C SER A 310 -5.26 15.73 -0.44
N LEU A 311 -3.98 15.67 -0.05
CA LEU A 311 -2.92 16.56 -0.52
C LEU A 311 -1.80 15.75 -1.17
N SER A 312 -1.94 15.52 -2.47
CA SER A 312 -1.02 14.73 -3.27
C SER A 312 0.17 15.54 -3.80
N TRP A 313 0.61 16.57 -3.07
CA TRP A 313 1.71 17.46 -3.43
C TRP A 313 2.41 18.03 -2.19
N GLY A 314 3.58 18.62 -2.40
CA GLY A 314 4.35 19.33 -1.37
C GLY A 314 4.75 20.73 -1.84
N ILE A 315 4.96 21.63 -0.89
CA ILE A 315 5.45 22.99 -1.13
C ILE A 315 6.95 23.04 -0.78
N THR A 316 7.79 23.47 -1.73
CA THR A 316 9.26 23.45 -1.60
C THR A 316 9.89 24.84 -1.72
N SER A 317 10.07 25.54 -0.59
CA SER A 317 11.12 26.58 -0.52
C SER A 317 12.53 25.98 -0.33
N HIS A 318 12.61 24.64 -0.19
CA HIS A 318 13.81 23.83 -0.07
C HIS A 318 13.55 22.50 -0.80
N GLU A 319 14.16 22.32 -1.96
CA GLU A 319 13.79 21.29 -2.96
C GLU A 319 14.01 19.84 -2.49
N ASP A 320 14.74 19.64 -1.39
CA ASP A 320 15.10 18.30 -0.86
C ASP A 320 14.54 18.02 0.55
N GLY A 321 13.65 18.88 1.09
CA GLY A 321 13.07 18.73 2.42
C GLY A 321 13.46 19.85 3.40
N GLY A 322 13.63 19.51 4.66
CA GLY A 322 14.20 20.41 5.67
C GLY A 322 13.21 21.26 6.45
N SER A 323 11.92 20.96 6.38
CA SER A 323 10.94 21.52 7.30
C SER A 323 10.99 20.82 8.66
N ASP A 324 10.77 21.63 9.69
CA ASP A 324 10.58 21.22 11.08
C ASP A 324 9.11 21.26 11.51
N GLY A 325 8.17 21.30 10.57
CA GLY A 325 6.73 21.35 10.89
C GLY A 325 6.23 22.71 11.36
N THR A 326 7.08 23.74 11.47
CA THR A 326 6.67 25.07 11.99
C THR A 326 6.41 26.11 10.91
N ASP A 327 6.70 25.79 9.64
CA ASP A 327 6.39 26.66 8.51
C ASP A 327 4.88 26.82 8.31
N MET A 328 4.46 27.86 7.56
CA MET A 328 3.04 28.17 7.43
C MET A 328 2.23 27.06 6.74
N PHE A 329 2.88 26.25 5.89
CA PHE A 329 2.26 25.19 5.12
C PHE A 329 1.99 23.99 6.04
N SER A 330 2.95 23.63 6.89
CA SER A 330 2.75 22.66 7.97
C SER A 330 1.60 23.06 8.90
N ARG A 331 1.66 24.31 9.42
CA ARG A 331 0.73 24.77 10.46
C ARG A 331 -0.72 24.85 9.98
N ILE A 332 -0.98 25.22 8.72
CA ILE A 332 -2.36 25.28 8.22
C ILE A 332 -3.00 23.89 8.16
N LEU A 333 -2.21 22.84 7.92
CA LEU A 333 -2.70 21.46 7.99
C LEU A 333 -2.96 21.02 9.44
N ASP A 334 -2.13 21.48 10.38
CA ASP A 334 -2.39 21.26 11.80
C ASP A 334 -3.70 21.94 12.22
N GLU A 335 -3.96 23.18 11.78
CA GLU A 335 -5.22 23.89 12.03
C GLU A 335 -6.42 23.17 11.38
N ALA A 336 -6.28 22.63 10.15
CA ALA A 336 -7.32 21.81 9.53
C ALA A 336 -7.63 20.55 10.34
N THR A 337 -6.59 19.87 10.83
CA THR A 337 -6.72 18.69 11.68
C THR A 337 -7.44 19.02 12.99
N LEU A 338 -7.06 20.12 13.64
CA LEU A 338 -7.70 20.61 14.86
C LEU A 338 -9.13 21.11 14.65
N ALA A 339 -9.46 21.56 13.44
CA ALA A 339 -10.82 21.92 13.04
C ALA A 339 -11.74 20.69 12.85
N GLY A 340 -11.18 19.48 12.87
CA GLY A 340 -11.92 18.21 12.74
C GLY A 340 -11.84 17.58 11.35
N ILE A 341 -10.98 18.08 10.46
CA ILE A 341 -10.81 17.54 9.11
C ILE A 341 -9.59 16.60 9.10
N ALA A 342 -9.75 15.35 8.69
CA ALA A 342 -8.63 14.42 8.58
C ALA A 342 -7.75 14.78 7.37
N VAL A 343 -6.47 15.07 7.61
CA VAL A 343 -5.54 15.47 6.55
C VAL A 343 -4.64 14.30 6.17
N SER A 344 -4.68 13.90 4.90
CA SER A 344 -3.76 12.93 4.29
C SER A 344 -2.84 13.67 3.32
N VAL A 345 -1.53 13.61 3.53
CA VAL A 345 -0.54 14.40 2.79
C VAL A 345 0.62 13.55 2.30
N ALA A 346 1.08 13.78 1.08
CA ALA A 346 2.21 13.07 0.49
C ALA A 346 3.54 13.37 1.21
N ALA A 347 4.34 12.34 1.49
CA ALA A 347 5.68 12.50 2.08
C ALA A 347 6.67 13.22 1.15
N GLY A 348 6.47 13.11 -0.17
CA GLY A 348 7.36 13.65 -1.20
C GLY A 348 8.13 12.57 -1.95
N ASN A 349 8.76 12.97 -3.05
CA ASN A 349 9.36 12.06 -4.04
C ASN A 349 10.90 12.22 -4.14
N SER A 350 11.57 12.65 -3.07
CA SER A 350 13.02 12.94 -3.05
C SER A 350 13.89 11.73 -2.66
N GLY A 351 13.28 10.56 -2.45
CA GLY A 351 13.97 9.31 -2.15
C GLY A 351 14.72 9.30 -0.83
N SER A 352 15.77 8.47 -0.74
CA SER A 352 16.52 8.27 0.51
C SER A 352 17.43 9.41 0.95
N ASP A 353 17.82 10.24 -0.01
CA ASP A 353 18.84 11.27 0.15
C ASP A 353 18.23 12.62 0.58
N ASN A 354 16.93 12.62 0.88
CA ASN A 354 16.19 13.79 1.32
C ASN A 354 16.68 14.31 2.69
N ASP A 355 16.67 15.63 2.87
CA ASP A 355 17.00 16.31 4.13
C ASP A 355 15.75 16.42 5.03
N GLY A 356 15.09 15.29 5.29
CA GLY A 356 13.78 15.24 5.96
C GLY A 356 12.64 15.65 5.03
N LEU A 357 11.49 16.00 5.59
CA LEU A 357 10.28 16.25 4.79
C LEU A 357 10.12 17.73 4.39
N SER A 358 9.38 17.96 3.30
CA SER A 358 8.96 19.30 2.87
C SER A 358 7.87 19.84 3.79
N GLY A 359 7.54 21.14 3.71
CA GLY A 359 6.62 21.80 4.64
C GLY A 359 5.31 21.05 4.86
N MET A 360 4.58 20.73 3.79
CA MET A 360 3.30 20.02 3.92
C MET A 360 3.45 18.63 4.56
N GLY A 361 4.41 17.83 4.09
CA GLY A 361 4.66 16.49 4.62
C GLY A 361 5.23 16.48 6.05
N ALA A 362 5.72 17.62 6.55
CA ALA A 362 6.27 17.78 7.88
C ALA A 362 5.24 18.28 8.93
N SER A 363 3.97 18.46 8.57
CA SER A 363 2.90 18.80 9.53
C SER A 363 2.86 17.82 10.71
N SER A 364 2.78 18.33 11.93
CA SER A 364 2.80 17.52 13.16
C SER A 364 1.53 16.66 13.32
N LEU A 365 0.38 17.14 12.84
CA LEU A 365 -0.92 16.51 13.08
C LEU A 365 -1.46 15.70 11.89
N SER A 366 -1.06 16.04 10.66
CA SER A 366 -1.49 15.32 9.45
C SER A 366 -1.04 13.87 9.42
N ILE A 367 -1.67 13.07 8.56
CA ILE A 367 -1.25 11.71 8.20
C ILE A 367 -0.35 11.83 6.96
N THR A 368 0.96 11.74 7.18
CA THR A 368 1.97 11.80 6.12
C THR A 368 2.16 10.42 5.50
N VAL A 369 2.04 10.31 4.18
CA VAL A 369 1.94 9.04 3.45
C VAL A 369 3.18 8.79 2.59
N GLY A 370 3.88 7.70 2.88
CA GLY A 370 4.93 7.12 2.03
C GLY A 370 4.38 6.26 0.89
N ALA A 371 5.20 6.02 -0.13
CA ALA A 371 4.84 5.19 -1.28
C ALA A 371 5.62 3.88 -1.27
N LEU A 372 4.92 2.77 -1.51
CA LEU A 372 5.51 1.48 -1.83
C LEU A 372 5.31 1.13 -3.32
N ASP A 373 6.10 0.19 -3.79
CA ASP A 373 5.90 -0.47 -5.08
C ASP A 373 5.35 -1.86 -4.79
N ASP A 374 4.10 -2.06 -5.19
CA ASP A 374 3.33 -3.30 -5.02
C ASP A 374 3.69 -4.35 -6.06
N LYS A 375 4.69 -4.09 -6.93
CA LYS A 375 5.09 -4.98 -8.03
C LYS A 375 3.95 -5.42 -8.95
N ASN A 376 2.82 -4.70 -8.92
CA ASN A 376 1.56 -5.09 -9.53
C ASN A 376 1.10 -6.50 -9.07
N THR A 377 1.30 -6.84 -7.80
CA THR A 377 0.83 -8.04 -7.11
C THR A 377 -0.09 -7.66 -5.95
N ILE A 378 -1.23 -8.35 -5.81
CA ILE A 378 -2.13 -8.14 -4.67
C ILE A 378 -1.52 -8.67 -3.37
N ASP A 379 -0.78 -9.78 -3.48
CA ASP A 379 -0.04 -10.32 -2.35
C ASP A 379 1.09 -9.36 -1.99
N ARG A 380 1.01 -8.82 -0.78
CA ARG A 380 1.96 -7.84 -0.26
C ARG A 380 3.36 -8.40 -0.04
N VAL A 381 3.62 -9.71 -0.12
CA VAL A 381 4.90 -10.32 0.30
C VAL A 381 6.12 -9.65 -0.35
N ASP A 382 6.07 -9.33 -1.64
CA ASP A 382 7.17 -8.72 -2.39
C ASP A 382 7.17 -7.18 -2.42
N ASP A 383 6.19 -6.54 -1.77
CA ASP A 383 6.13 -5.10 -1.63
C ASP A 383 7.37 -4.55 -0.92
N GLY A 384 7.87 -3.42 -1.43
CA GLY A 384 8.96 -2.68 -0.81
C GLY A 384 8.73 -1.19 -0.90
N ILE A 385 9.40 -0.41 -0.06
CA ILE A 385 9.31 1.05 -0.14
C ILE A 385 9.79 1.50 -1.53
N ALA A 386 9.06 2.41 -2.17
CA ALA A 386 9.46 2.96 -3.46
C ALA A 386 10.72 3.80 -3.29
N SER A 387 11.69 3.68 -4.20
CA SER A 387 12.99 4.35 -4.05
C SER A 387 12.91 5.88 -4.09
N TYR A 388 11.87 6.43 -4.70
CA TYR A 388 11.59 7.86 -4.68
C TYR A 388 10.84 8.32 -3.42
N SER A 389 10.27 7.43 -2.59
CA SER A 389 9.53 7.87 -1.41
C SER A 389 10.47 8.58 -0.42
N SER A 390 10.17 9.85 -0.11
CA SER A 390 10.89 10.61 0.91
C SER A 390 10.82 9.91 2.27
N ARG A 391 11.91 10.01 3.05
CA ARG A 391 12.08 9.28 4.31
C ARG A 391 12.17 10.22 5.50
N GLY A 392 11.79 9.70 6.65
CA GLY A 392 11.88 10.35 7.93
C GLY A 392 13.26 10.42 8.56
N PRO A 393 13.30 10.98 9.79
CA PRO A 393 12.24 11.81 10.38
C PRO A 393 12.13 13.19 9.67
N ARG A 394 11.10 14.00 9.98
CA ARG A 394 11.19 15.44 9.68
C ARG A 394 12.27 16.10 10.55
N LYS A 395 12.64 17.37 10.30
CA LYS A 395 13.63 18.04 11.14
C LYS A 395 13.08 18.33 12.53
N ASP A 396 13.94 18.25 13.54
CA ASP A 396 13.65 18.61 14.92
C ASP A 396 13.38 20.12 15.05
N ASN A 397 12.23 20.48 15.63
CA ASN A 397 11.83 21.87 15.87
C ASN A 397 12.37 22.43 17.20
N ASN A 398 13.08 21.60 17.98
CA ASN A 398 13.64 21.84 19.31
C ASN A 398 12.61 22.16 20.41
N ASP A 399 11.38 21.65 20.31
CA ASP A 399 10.35 21.80 21.35
C ASP A 399 10.44 20.74 22.48
N GLY A 400 11.22 19.68 22.24
CA GLY A 400 11.45 18.59 23.18
C GLY A 400 10.44 17.43 23.10
N ASN A 401 9.57 17.40 22.10
CA ASN A 401 8.62 16.32 21.79
C ASN A 401 9.08 15.52 20.57
N PRO A 402 9.83 14.41 20.72
CA PRO A 402 10.41 13.67 19.59
C PRO A 402 9.39 12.89 18.73
N TYR A 403 8.12 12.83 19.14
CA TYR A 403 7.10 11.95 18.54
C TYR A 403 6.43 12.55 17.32
N ASP A 404 6.37 13.87 17.21
CA ASP A 404 5.82 14.53 16.03
C ASP A 404 6.88 14.72 14.92
N GLU A 405 8.17 14.45 15.18
CA GLU A 405 9.19 14.25 14.14
C GLU A 405 9.03 12.93 13.37
N MET A 406 8.34 11.94 13.95
CA MET A 406 8.19 10.59 13.41
C MET A 406 7.25 10.55 12.20
N LYS A 407 7.78 10.97 11.05
CA LYS A 407 7.11 10.97 9.74
C LYS A 407 7.92 10.17 8.72
N PRO A 408 7.33 9.46 7.75
CA PRO A 408 5.90 9.35 7.49
C PRO A 408 5.17 8.56 8.58
N ASP A 409 3.84 8.65 8.59
CA ASP A 409 2.96 7.92 9.50
C ASP A 409 2.71 6.50 9.00
N ILE A 410 2.40 6.36 7.72
CA ILE A 410 2.04 5.08 7.09
C ILE A 410 2.44 5.10 5.62
N SER A 411 2.40 3.94 4.98
CA SER A 411 2.66 3.80 3.54
C SER A 411 1.55 3.04 2.81
N ALA A 412 1.39 3.32 1.52
CA ALA A 412 0.45 2.62 0.64
C ALA A 412 1.03 2.49 -0.79
N PRO A 413 0.50 1.59 -1.64
CA PRO A 413 0.98 1.44 -3.02
C PRO A 413 0.88 2.76 -3.77
N GLY A 414 1.99 3.18 -4.39
CA GLY A 414 2.07 4.44 -5.12
C GLY A 414 2.87 4.35 -6.42
N THR A 415 3.34 3.16 -6.81
CA THR A 415 4.17 2.96 -8.01
C THR A 415 3.38 2.28 -9.11
N ASN A 416 3.46 2.83 -10.33
CA ASN A 416 2.89 2.22 -11.54
C ASN A 416 1.37 2.00 -11.47
N ILE A 417 0.65 2.91 -10.79
CA ILE A 417 -0.79 2.81 -10.54
C ILE A 417 -1.56 3.30 -11.78
N VAL A 418 -2.54 2.52 -12.23
CA VAL A 418 -3.46 2.93 -13.30
C VAL A 418 -4.42 4.00 -12.78
N GLN A 419 -4.70 5.00 -13.59
CA GLN A 419 -5.44 6.21 -13.19
C GLN A 419 -6.66 6.45 -14.08
N ALA A 420 -7.68 7.12 -13.53
CA ALA A 420 -8.77 7.68 -14.31
C ALA A 420 -8.22 8.76 -15.25
N GLU A 421 -8.58 8.72 -16.53
CA GLU A 421 -8.03 9.62 -17.54
C GLU A 421 -8.85 10.91 -17.62
N ALA A 422 -8.23 12.03 -17.27
CA ALA A 422 -8.76 13.36 -17.50
C ALA A 422 -8.82 13.66 -19.00
N CYS A 423 -9.76 14.52 -19.38
CA CYS A 423 -9.95 15.00 -20.72
C CYS A 423 -8.65 15.58 -21.29
N TYR A 424 -7.92 16.41 -20.54
CA TYR A 424 -6.65 16.98 -20.97
C TYR A 424 -5.64 15.93 -21.48
N ALA A 425 -5.54 14.77 -20.79
CA ALA A 425 -4.62 13.69 -21.15
C ALA A 425 -4.99 12.97 -22.46
N SER A 426 -6.28 12.93 -22.80
CA SER A 426 -6.79 12.36 -24.05
C SER A 426 -6.43 13.19 -25.31
N GLY A 427 -5.83 14.38 -25.12
CA GLY A 427 -5.19 15.19 -26.15
C GLY A 427 -6.02 16.38 -26.64
N SER A 428 -5.43 17.59 -26.64
CA SER A 428 -6.04 18.90 -27.03
C SER A 428 -7.40 19.24 -26.42
N CYS A 429 -7.92 18.41 -25.50
CA CYS A 429 -9.11 18.73 -24.76
C CYS A 429 -8.85 19.91 -23.82
N TYR A 430 -9.83 20.79 -23.75
CA TYR A 430 -9.90 21.85 -22.77
C TYR A 430 -11.35 21.97 -22.34
N ASN A 431 -11.66 21.59 -21.10
CA ASN A 431 -13.04 21.42 -20.64
C ASN A 431 -13.87 22.72 -20.66
N ARG A 432 -13.22 23.88 -20.79
CA ARG A 432 -13.90 25.16 -21.06
C ARG A 432 -14.40 25.31 -22.51
N ILE A 433 -14.12 24.38 -23.41
CA ILE A 433 -14.66 24.34 -24.78
C ILE A 433 -15.90 23.45 -24.79
N PRO A 434 -17.10 23.99 -25.11
CA PRO A 434 -18.32 23.18 -25.14
C PRO A 434 -18.20 21.93 -26.02
N GLY A 435 -18.54 20.77 -25.43
CA GLY A 435 -18.47 19.47 -26.09
C GLY A 435 -17.11 18.77 -25.98
N GLN A 436 -16.25 19.20 -25.06
CA GLN A 436 -15.05 18.50 -24.64
C GLN A 436 -15.15 18.26 -23.13
N ASP A 437 -15.11 17.00 -22.71
CA ASP A 437 -15.17 16.53 -21.32
C ASP A 437 -14.61 15.10 -21.22
N ALA A 438 -14.50 14.56 -19.99
CA ALA A 438 -13.99 13.21 -19.75
C ALA A 438 -15.05 12.11 -19.81
N SER A 439 -16.29 12.38 -20.26
CA SER A 439 -17.41 11.42 -20.16
C SER A 439 -17.25 10.13 -20.97
N ASP A 440 -16.45 10.19 -22.04
CA ASP A 440 -16.12 9.02 -22.87
C ASP A 440 -14.77 8.38 -22.50
N ASN A 441 -14.07 8.91 -21.50
CA ASN A 441 -12.76 8.41 -21.08
C ASN A 441 -12.87 7.13 -20.24
N GLY A 442 -11.72 6.46 -20.09
CA GLY A 442 -11.58 5.30 -19.25
C GLY A 442 -10.34 5.43 -18.37
N TYR A 443 -9.78 4.29 -17.97
CA TYR A 443 -8.60 4.24 -17.14
C TYR A 443 -7.40 3.89 -18.01
N SER A 444 -6.39 4.75 -17.99
CA SER A 444 -5.21 4.59 -18.83
C SER A 444 -4.01 5.33 -18.24
N GLY A 445 -2.83 5.09 -18.82
CA GLY A 445 -1.58 5.56 -18.26
C GLY A 445 -1.26 4.90 -16.91
N ARG A 446 -0.04 5.12 -16.45
CA ARG A 446 0.39 4.71 -15.11
C ARG A 446 1.25 5.80 -14.51
N GLY A 447 0.97 6.14 -13.26
CA GLY A 447 1.75 7.11 -12.54
C GLY A 447 2.42 6.51 -11.30
N SER A 448 3.45 7.21 -10.85
CA SER A 448 4.23 6.83 -9.68
C SER A 448 4.49 8.06 -8.81
N GLY A 449 4.27 7.93 -7.51
CA GLY A 449 4.50 9.00 -6.55
C GLY A 449 3.86 8.71 -5.20
N THR A 450 4.34 9.39 -4.16
CA THR A 450 3.59 9.52 -2.89
C THR A 450 2.22 10.18 -3.10
N SER A 451 2.08 10.96 -4.17
CA SER A 451 0.82 11.48 -4.69
C SER A 451 -0.19 10.42 -5.12
N TYR A 452 0.24 9.21 -5.46
CA TYR A 452 -0.63 8.10 -5.84
C TYR A 452 -1.02 7.22 -4.65
N ALA A 453 -0.21 7.22 -3.58
CA ALA A 453 -0.49 6.52 -2.33
C ALA A 453 -1.46 7.31 -1.41
N THR A 454 -1.26 8.63 -1.32
CA THR A 454 -2.05 9.56 -0.48
C THR A 454 -3.57 9.49 -0.69
N PRO A 455 -4.11 9.50 -1.92
CA PRO A 455 -5.56 9.45 -2.12
C PRO A 455 -6.16 8.10 -1.74
N SER A 456 -5.41 7.00 -1.88
CA SER A 456 -5.84 5.69 -1.39
C SER A 456 -6.03 5.72 0.14
N ILE A 457 -5.09 6.33 0.89
CA ILE A 457 -5.25 6.58 2.33
C ILE A 457 -6.45 7.47 2.63
N SER A 458 -6.70 8.50 1.82
CA SER A 458 -7.86 9.38 2.00
C SER A 458 -9.18 8.62 1.87
N GLY A 459 -9.25 7.66 0.94
CA GLY A 459 -10.38 6.74 0.85
C GLY A 459 -10.49 5.82 2.08
N ILE A 460 -9.37 5.29 2.60
CA ILE A 460 -9.39 4.45 3.81
C ILE A 460 -9.84 5.24 5.04
N ILE A 461 -9.43 6.51 5.17
CA ILE A 461 -9.94 7.43 6.21
C ILE A 461 -11.47 7.53 6.10
N ALA A 462 -12.01 7.67 4.88
CA ALA A 462 -13.46 7.70 4.68
C ALA A 462 -14.15 6.39 5.08
N LEU A 463 -13.54 5.23 4.85
CA LEU A 463 -14.05 3.95 5.35
C LEU A 463 -14.10 3.92 6.89
N VAL A 464 -13.05 4.41 7.55
CA VAL A 464 -12.96 4.47 9.01
C VAL A 464 -14.01 5.43 9.60
N LEU A 465 -14.16 6.62 9.02
CA LEU A 465 -15.15 7.61 9.47
C LEU A 465 -16.59 7.16 9.22
N GLU A 466 -16.88 6.43 8.13
CA GLU A 466 -18.19 5.80 7.94
C GLU A 466 -18.46 4.75 9.03
N ALA A 467 -17.43 3.98 9.43
CA ALA A 467 -17.56 2.95 10.45
C ALA A 467 -17.76 3.52 11.86
N ASN A 468 -17.11 4.64 12.15
CA ASN A 468 -17.22 5.32 13.44
C ASN A 468 -17.10 6.84 13.27
N PRO A 469 -18.23 7.55 13.10
CA PRO A 469 -18.25 9.00 12.88
C PRO A 469 -17.96 9.82 14.14
N ASP A 470 -17.85 9.17 15.31
CA ASP A 470 -17.50 9.86 16.56
C ASP A 470 -15.98 10.04 16.72
N LEU A 471 -15.17 9.43 15.84
CA LEU A 471 -13.71 9.57 15.85
C LEU A 471 -13.28 10.95 15.34
N ASN A 472 -12.36 11.57 16.07
CA ASN A 472 -11.67 12.76 15.56
C ASN A 472 -10.46 12.38 14.68
N PRO A 473 -9.91 13.33 13.89
CA PRO A 473 -8.79 13.05 13.00
C PRO A 473 -7.55 12.42 13.64
N LEU A 474 -7.23 12.77 14.89
CA LEU A 474 -6.06 12.24 15.58
C LEU A 474 -6.29 10.78 16.00
N GLU A 475 -7.51 10.43 16.37
CA GLU A 475 -7.91 9.05 16.67
C GLU A 475 -7.91 8.19 15.41
N VAL A 476 -8.42 8.72 14.28
CA VAL A 476 -8.31 8.03 12.98
C VAL A 476 -6.85 7.74 12.64
N ARG A 477 -5.95 8.72 12.82
CA ARG A 477 -4.52 8.53 12.61
C ARG A 477 -3.95 7.41 13.50
N GLU A 478 -4.31 7.37 14.77
CA GLU A 478 -3.85 6.30 15.67
C GLU A 478 -4.43 4.93 15.30
N ILE A 479 -5.68 4.83 14.82
CA ILE A 479 -6.22 3.58 14.27
C ILE A 479 -5.37 3.09 13.09
N LEU A 480 -5.09 3.96 12.13
CA LEU A 480 -4.30 3.60 10.96
C LEU A 480 -2.88 3.15 11.34
N ARG A 481 -2.26 3.78 12.34
CA ARG A 481 -0.94 3.39 12.88
C ARG A 481 -0.98 2.07 13.64
N LEU A 482 -2.05 1.83 14.42
CA LEU A 482 -2.25 0.61 15.20
C LEU A 482 -2.43 -0.61 14.30
N THR A 483 -3.20 -0.45 13.23
CA THR A 483 -3.57 -1.57 12.34
C THR A 483 -2.66 -1.72 11.12
N ALA A 484 -1.65 -0.86 10.97
CA ALA A 484 -0.69 -0.96 9.88
C ALA A 484 0.10 -2.27 9.94
N GLU A 485 0.22 -2.93 8.78
CA GLU A 485 0.99 -4.14 8.61
C GLU A 485 2.48 -3.79 8.53
N ARG A 486 3.26 -4.25 9.51
CA ARG A 486 4.73 -4.15 9.44
C ARG A 486 5.26 -5.12 8.40
N LYS A 487 6.14 -4.64 7.53
CA LYS A 487 6.88 -5.51 6.61
C LYS A 487 8.02 -6.20 7.34
N GLU A 488 8.33 -7.43 6.95
CA GLU A 488 9.47 -8.16 7.52
C GLU A 488 10.81 -7.67 6.94
N THR A 489 10.80 -7.00 5.79
CA THR A 489 12.00 -6.54 5.09
C THR A 489 12.07 -5.02 5.00
N LEU A 490 13.26 -4.48 5.28
CA LEU A 490 13.60 -3.06 5.04
C LEU A 490 14.02 -2.80 3.59
N SER A 491 13.76 -3.74 2.67
CA SER A 491 14.16 -3.61 1.27
C SER A 491 13.30 -2.58 0.56
N SER A 492 13.95 -1.65 -0.13
CA SER A 492 13.32 -0.96 -1.25
C SER A 492 12.91 -1.98 -2.32
N ALA A 493 11.87 -1.66 -3.06
CA ALA A 493 11.35 -2.54 -4.09
C ALA A 493 12.34 -2.77 -5.27
N ASP A 494 13.30 -1.88 -5.47
CA ASP A 494 14.35 -2.00 -6.49
C ASP A 494 15.65 -2.66 -5.97
N GLY A 495 15.69 -3.07 -4.70
CA GLY A 495 16.82 -3.78 -4.09
C GLY A 495 17.98 -2.87 -3.66
N GLU A 496 17.85 -1.56 -3.83
CA GLU A 496 18.82 -0.55 -3.37
C GLU A 496 18.43 -0.02 -1.98
N GLY A 497 19.12 -0.49 -0.94
CA GLY A 497 18.96 0.05 0.41
C GLY A 497 18.09 -0.78 1.35
N VAL A 498 18.43 -2.06 1.52
CA VAL A 498 18.15 -2.73 2.79
C VAL A 498 19.01 -2.03 3.84
N GLU A 499 18.42 -1.17 4.66
CA GLU A 499 19.12 -0.72 5.86
C GLU A 499 19.26 -1.94 6.79
N ASP A 500 20.49 -2.32 7.10
CA ASP A 500 20.76 -3.38 8.09
C ASP A 500 20.43 -2.82 9.48
N GLY A 501 19.47 -3.43 10.18
CA GLY A 501 19.09 -2.95 11.51
C GLY A 501 17.81 -3.56 12.05
N PRO A 502 17.40 -3.17 13.28
CA PRO A 502 16.05 -3.44 13.76
C PRO A 502 15.02 -2.74 12.85
N TRP A 503 13.81 -3.30 12.79
CA TRP A 503 12.71 -2.71 12.01
C TRP A 503 12.41 -1.27 12.45
N ALA A 504 12.19 -1.05 13.75
CA ALA A 504 11.97 0.29 14.26
C ALA A 504 13.27 1.08 14.21
N THR A 505 13.20 2.31 13.69
CA THR A 505 14.37 3.19 13.56
C THR A 505 14.77 3.77 14.91
N GLU A 506 13.79 4.07 15.77
CA GLU A 506 13.99 4.65 17.10
C GLU A 506 13.25 3.82 18.17
N PRO A 507 13.65 2.53 18.39
CA PRO A 507 12.94 1.60 19.26
C PRO A 507 12.93 1.99 20.75
N ASP A 508 13.76 2.94 21.16
CA ASP A 508 13.76 3.51 22.51
C ASP A 508 12.72 4.62 22.69
N LEU A 509 12.10 5.10 21.60
CA LEU A 509 10.99 6.07 21.60
C LEU A 509 9.66 5.40 21.21
N ASP A 510 9.66 4.66 20.10
CA ASP A 510 8.50 3.94 19.59
C ASP A 510 8.94 2.61 18.94
N PRO A 511 8.34 1.45 19.30
CA PRO A 511 8.81 0.15 18.84
C PRO A 511 8.24 -0.23 17.48
N TYR A 512 7.33 0.57 16.91
CA TYR A 512 6.64 0.35 15.63
C TYR A 512 7.16 1.28 14.54
N TRP A 513 7.48 2.53 14.87
CA TRP A 513 7.83 3.51 13.86
C TRP A 513 9.15 3.20 13.13
N ASN A 514 9.08 3.27 11.80
CA ASN A 514 10.19 3.12 10.88
C ASN A 514 10.24 4.35 9.95
N ARG A 515 11.43 4.91 9.74
CA ARG A 515 11.61 6.12 8.93
C ARG A 515 11.23 5.98 7.44
N HIS A 516 11.10 4.76 6.93
CA HIS A 516 10.72 4.49 5.54
C HIS A 516 9.21 4.26 5.42
N PHE A 517 8.68 3.35 6.24
CA PHE A 517 7.32 2.85 6.13
C PHE A 517 6.33 3.56 7.08
N GLY A 518 6.82 4.35 8.02
CA GLY A 518 6.04 4.80 9.17
C GLY A 518 5.76 3.64 10.12
N TRP A 519 4.52 3.51 10.59
CA TRP A 519 4.06 2.37 11.38
C TRP A 519 3.87 1.10 10.53
N GLY A 520 3.79 1.23 9.21
CA GLY A 520 3.69 0.11 8.28
C GLY A 520 2.87 0.43 7.03
N MET A 521 2.56 -0.63 6.28
CA MET A 521 1.62 -0.58 5.17
C MET A 521 0.19 -0.53 5.70
N VAL A 522 -0.63 0.38 5.19
CA VAL A 522 -2.03 0.50 5.61
C VAL A 522 -2.82 -0.80 5.40
N ASP A 523 -3.74 -1.10 6.32
CA ASP A 523 -4.70 -2.20 6.21
C ASP A 523 -6.12 -1.65 6.44
N ALA A 524 -6.87 -1.47 5.35
CA ALA A 524 -8.21 -0.89 5.41
C ALA A 524 -9.20 -1.77 6.17
N HIS A 525 -9.08 -3.10 6.02
CA HIS A 525 -9.97 -4.05 6.69
C HIS A 525 -9.78 -4.01 8.20
N GLU A 526 -8.53 -4.11 8.67
CA GLU A 526 -8.24 -4.05 10.10
C GLU A 526 -8.49 -2.66 10.70
N ALA A 527 -8.26 -1.58 9.92
CA ALA A 527 -8.60 -0.22 10.35
C ALA A 527 -10.11 -0.05 10.60
N VAL A 528 -10.96 -0.53 9.69
CA VAL A 528 -12.42 -0.49 9.85
C VAL A 528 -12.86 -1.36 11.03
N LYS A 529 -12.30 -2.56 11.21
CA LYS A 529 -12.59 -3.40 12.39
C LYS A 529 -12.21 -2.72 13.70
N SER A 530 -11.03 -2.08 13.74
CA SER A 530 -10.59 -1.33 14.90
C SER A 530 -11.52 -0.15 15.20
N ALA A 531 -12.01 0.55 14.18
CA ALA A 531 -12.99 1.63 14.33
C ALA A 531 -14.32 1.14 14.92
N LEU A 532 -14.81 -0.02 14.48
CA LEU A 532 -16.02 -0.67 15.00
C LEU A 532 -15.84 -1.19 16.44
N ALA A 533 -14.65 -1.68 16.76
CA ALA A 533 -14.33 -2.20 18.09
C ALA A 533 -14.21 -1.07 19.13
N ASN A 534 -13.66 0.07 18.74
CA ASN A 534 -13.39 1.22 19.61
C ASN A 534 -14.61 2.15 19.72
N THR A 535 -15.63 1.68 20.45
CA THR A 535 -16.88 2.43 20.70
C THR A 535 -16.82 3.39 21.89
N ASP A 536 -15.83 3.23 22.77
CA ASP A 536 -15.56 4.15 23.88
C ASP A 536 -14.65 5.27 23.35
N THR A 537 -15.23 6.21 22.62
CA THR A 537 -14.49 7.37 22.07
C THR A 537 -14.38 8.52 23.09
N GLU A 538 -15.14 8.44 24.19
CA GLU A 538 -15.05 9.39 25.29
C GLU A 538 -13.77 9.16 26.11
N ASN A 539 -12.91 10.18 26.23
CA ASN A 539 -11.64 10.12 26.98
C ASN A 539 -10.54 9.26 26.33
N LEU A 540 -10.60 9.05 25.01
CA LEU A 540 -9.44 8.57 24.26
C LEU A 540 -8.25 9.51 24.46
N ASN A 541 -7.09 8.90 24.70
CA ASN A 541 -5.81 9.58 24.82
C ASN A 541 -4.81 8.94 23.87
N ILE A 542 -4.52 9.66 22.79
CA ILE A 542 -3.62 9.24 21.71
C ILE A 542 -2.14 9.12 22.16
N ASP A 543 -1.78 9.61 23.34
CA ASP A 543 -0.43 9.42 23.88
C ASP A 543 -0.28 8.07 24.59
N LEU A 544 -1.37 7.38 24.91
CA LEU A 544 -1.36 6.03 25.45
C LEU A 544 -1.38 5.00 24.31
N GLN A 545 -0.54 3.97 24.42
CA GLN A 545 -0.29 3.02 23.35
C GLN A 545 -0.36 1.59 23.89
N THR A 546 -1.00 0.69 23.14
CA THR A 546 -1.12 -0.72 23.48
C THR A 546 -1.13 -1.56 22.21
N TYR A 547 -0.33 -2.64 22.22
CA TYR A 547 -0.27 -3.59 21.12
C TYR A 547 -0.21 -5.03 21.66
N ILE A 548 -1.06 -5.89 21.12
CA ILE A 548 -0.98 -7.35 21.20
C ILE A 548 0.16 -7.76 20.26
N THR A 549 1.21 -8.36 20.81
CA THR A 549 2.40 -8.75 20.03
C THR A 549 2.41 -10.23 19.67
N ASN A 550 1.65 -11.04 20.39
CA ASN A 550 1.57 -12.48 20.15
C ASN A 550 0.28 -13.07 20.70
N GLN A 551 -0.22 -14.09 19.99
CA GLN A 551 -1.35 -14.90 20.38
C GLN A 551 -0.98 -16.37 20.21
N VAL A 552 -1.20 -17.15 21.27
CA VAL A 552 -0.97 -18.60 21.27
C VAL A 552 -2.24 -19.30 21.71
N SER A 553 -2.94 -19.91 20.75
CA SER A 553 -4.13 -20.73 21.01
C SER A 553 -3.74 -22.17 21.34
N GLY A 554 -3.95 -22.57 22.60
CA GLY A 554 -3.82 -23.94 23.07
C GLY A 554 -5.17 -24.64 23.22
N THR A 555 -5.15 -25.93 23.63
CA THR A 555 -6.38 -26.70 23.87
C THR A 555 -7.04 -26.38 25.20
N GLU A 556 -6.26 -25.92 26.19
CA GLU A 556 -6.75 -25.58 27.54
C GLU A 556 -6.72 -24.07 27.81
N PHE A 557 -5.78 -23.36 27.19
CA PHE A 557 -5.60 -21.93 27.38
C PHE A 557 -5.33 -21.24 26.04
N THR A 558 -5.90 -20.05 25.87
CA THR A 558 -5.43 -19.08 24.87
C THR A 558 -4.68 -17.98 25.60
N THR A 559 -3.43 -17.74 25.20
CA THR A 559 -2.57 -16.74 25.82
C THR A 559 -2.29 -15.62 24.84
N PHE A 560 -2.39 -14.38 25.32
CA PHE A 560 -2.02 -13.17 24.62
C PHE A 560 -0.88 -12.51 25.38
N SER A 561 0.11 -12.00 24.66
CA SER A 561 1.11 -11.12 25.23
C SER A 561 1.18 -9.84 24.42
N GLY A 562 1.59 -8.77 25.07
CA GLY A 562 1.71 -7.49 24.41
C GLY A 562 2.51 -6.48 25.21
N ILE A 563 2.59 -5.28 24.63
CA ILE A 563 3.31 -4.16 25.21
C ILE A 563 2.42 -2.93 25.31
N SER A 564 2.70 -2.05 26.26
CA SER A 564 2.05 -0.76 26.38
C SER A 564 3.00 0.31 26.90
N TRP A 565 2.85 1.53 26.40
CA TRP A 565 3.65 2.68 26.82
C TRP A 565 2.84 3.96 26.66
N ALA A 566 3.46 5.07 27.04
CA ALA A 566 2.92 6.39 26.84
C ALA A 566 4.00 7.28 26.22
N ARG A 567 3.60 8.17 25.30
CA ARG A 567 4.50 9.13 24.65
C ARG A 567 4.90 10.26 25.60
N THR A 568 3.91 10.90 26.21
CA THR A 568 4.10 12.05 27.12
C THR A 568 3.59 11.78 28.55
N ASP A 569 2.62 10.86 28.68
CA ASP A 569 1.94 10.51 29.92
C ASP A 569 2.59 9.31 30.64
N SER A 570 1.86 8.70 31.58
CA SER A 570 2.23 7.43 32.21
C SER A 570 1.07 6.45 32.13
N VAL A 571 1.37 5.19 31.76
CA VAL A 571 0.42 4.09 31.86
C VAL A 571 0.20 3.75 33.34
N GLU A 572 -1.02 3.92 33.84
CA GLU A 572 -1.38 3.54 35.22
C GLU A 572 -1.69 2.05 35.33
N LYS A 573 -2.34 1.49 34.31
CA LYS A 573 -2.68 0.07 34.18
C LYS A 573 -2.95 -0.31 32.73
N VAL A 574 -2.95 -1.60 32.45
CA VAL A 574 -3.42 -2.18 31.19
C VAL A 574 -4.61 -3.08 31.48
N GLU A 575 -5.64 -2.98 30.66
CA GLU A 575 -6.91 -3.66 30.85
C GLU A 575 -7.32 -4.41 29.59
N TYR A 576 -8.10 -5.46 29.75
CA TYR A 576 -8.72 -6.18 28.64
C TYR A 576 -10.22 -6.39 28.83
N SER A 577 -10.95 -6.43 27.72
CA SER A 577 -12.36 -6.79 27.63
C SER A 577 -12.50 -7.98 26.69
N LEU A 578 -13.22 -9.02 27.14
CA LEU A 578 -13.51 -10.21 26.34
C LEU A 578 -15.00 -10.21 25.99
N ASP A 579 -15.32 -10.26 24.70
CA ASP A 579 -16.68 -10.28 24.16
C ASP A 579 -17.56 -9.13 24.68
N GLY A 580 -16.99 -7.94 24.83
CA GLY A 580 -17.69 -6.75 25.32
C GLY A 580 -18.06 -6.77 26.81
N LYS A 581 -17.47 -7.68 27.60
CA LYS A 581 -17.64 -7.72 29.05
C LYS A 581 -16.87 -6.57 29.75
N SER A 582 -17.05 -6.45 31.06
CA SER A 582 -16.33 -5.45 31.87
C SER A 582 -14.81 -5.60 31.75
N TRP A 583 -14.12 -4.46 31.67
CA TRP A 583 -12.66 -4.39 31.69
C TRP A 583 -12.04 -5.04 32.93
N LYS A 584 -11.00 -5.85 32.71
CA LYS A 584 -10.20 -6.52 33.74
C LYS A 584 -8.74 -6.13 33.59
N GLU A 585 -8.04 -5.93 34.69
CA GLU A 585 -6.60 -5.65 34.64
C GLU A 585 -5.80 -6.90 34.20
N VAL A 586 -4.77 -6.68 33.39
CA VAL A 586 -3.86 -7.74 32.90
C VAL A 586 -2.88 -8.20 33.98
N GLN A 587 -2.11 -9.25 33.68
CA GLN A 587 -0.92 -9.61 34.46
C GLN A 587 0.32 -9.00 33.79
N TYR A 588 1.23 -8.44 34.58
CA TYR A 588 2.47 -7.85 34.07
C TYR A 588 3.62 -8.84 34.18
N GLU A 589 4.47 -8.89 33.15
CA GLU A 589 5.70 -9.67 33.20
C GLU A 589 6.77 -8.95 34.03
N SER A 590 7.66 -9.71 34.67
CA SER A 590 8.78 -9.13 35.42
C SER A 590 9.82 -8.53 34.47
N GLY A 591 9.72 -7.24 34.17
CA GLY A 591 10.69 -6.50 33.37
C GLY A 591 11.92 -6.04 34.17
N SER A 592 13.06 -5.92 33.49
CA SER A 592 14.18 -5.11 33.99
C SER A 592 13.81 -3.63 33.85
N ASN A 593 14.18 -2.78 34.81
CA ASN A 593 13.86 -1.34 34.89
C ASN A 593 14.43 -0.46 33.72
N ALA A 594 14.69 -1.03 32.54
CA ALA A 594 15.44 -0.40 31.45
C ALA A 594 14.63 -0.18 30.15
N SER A 595 13.37 -0.64 30.06
CA SER A 595 12.52 -0.48 28.87
C SER A 595 11.47 0.60 29.08
N ILE A 596 11.12 1.34 28.01
CA ILE A 596 10.02 2.31 28.02
C ILE A 596 8.63 1.63 27.97
N TYR A 597 8.58 0.31 27.80
CA TYR A 597 7.35 -0.47 27.66
C TYR A 597 7.03 -1.32 28.90
N LEU A 598 5.75 -1.42 29.22
CA LEU A 598 5.19 -2.43 30.10
C LEU A 598 4.84 -3.68 29.30
N ASN A 599 5.43 -4.81 29.66
CA ASN A 599 5.08 -6.12 29.08
C ASN A 599 3.96 -6.74 29.91
N TRP A 600 2.94 -7.25 29.22
CA TRP A 600 1.78 -7.86 29.85
C TRP A 600 1.38 -9.17 29.17
N VAL A 601 0.66 -9.98 29.93
CA VAL A 601 0.13 -11.28 29.51
C VAL A 601 -1.31 -11.45 29.99
N ILE A 602 -2.13 -12.04 29.13
CA ILE A 602 -3.49 -12.46 29.40
C ILE A 602 -3.56 -13.97 29.14
N SER A 603 -4.08 -14.73 30.08
CA SER A 603 -4.33 -16.16 29.91
C SER A 603 -5.81 -16.43 30.13
N LEU A 604 -6.49 -16.85 29.07
CA LEU A 604 -7.90 -17.20 29.07
C LEU A 604 -8.04 -18.71 29.09
N ASP A 605 -8.76 -19.23 30.09
CA ASP A 605 -9.13 -20.64 30.19
C ASP A 605 -10.58 -20.88 29.76
N SER A 606 -11.00 -22.13 29.78
CA SER A 606 -12.37 -22.51 29.41
C SER A 606 -13.45 -21.96 30.36
N GLU A 607 -13.10 -21.53 31.57
CA GLU A 607 -14.07 -20.93 32.51
C GLU A 607 -14.30 -19.44 32.20
N GLU A 608 -13.27 -18.74 31.71
CA GLU A 608 -13.33 -17.35 31.26
C GLU A 608 -14.08 -17.20 29.91
N LEU A 609 -13.94 -18.21 29.04
CA LEU A 609 -14.62 -18.31 27.75
C LEU A 609 -16.05 -18.86 27.92
N ALA A 610 -17.05 -18.02 27.64
CA ALA A 610 -18.46 -18.35 27.94
C ALA A 610 -19.12 -19.32 26.94
N PHE A 611 -18.48 -19.57 25.79
CA PHE A 611 -18.96 -20.46 24.75
C PHE A 611 -17.79 -20.98 23.91
N THR A 612 -18.04 -22.00 23.10
CA THR A 612 -17.10 -22.44 22.06
C THR A 612 -17.45 -21.73 20.76
N GLY A 613 -16.50 -21.01 20.17
CA GLY A 613 -16.73 -20.22 18.98
C GLY A 613 -15.70 -19.11 18.81
N ASP A 614 -16.06 -18.12 18.01
CA ASP A 614 -15.26 -16.91 17.78
C ASP A 614 -15.46 -15.92 18.93
N HIS A 615 -14.35 -15.39 19.41
CA HIS A 615 -14.25 -14.42 20.50
C HIS A 615 -13.52 -13.17 20.03
N VAL A 616 -13.83 -12.04 20.68
CA VAL A 616 -13.12 -10.78 20.48
C VAL A 616 -12.50 -10.34 21.79
N LEU A 617 -11.17 -10.18 21.78
CA LEU A 617 -10.42 -9.59 22.88
C LEU A 617 -10.06 -8.16 22.51
N LEU A 618 -10.37 -7.20 23.38
CA LEU A 618 -9.88 -5.83 23.33
C LEU A 618 -8.88 -5.62 24.45
N VAL A 619 -7.78 -4.93 24.18
CA VAL A 619 -6.77 -4.57 25.18
C VAL A 619 -6.41 -3.09 25.04
N ARG A 620 -6.44 -2.36 26.15
CA ARG A 620 -6.08 -0.93 26.18
C ARG A 620 -5.23 -0.58 27.38
N SER A 621 -4.42 0.45 27.25
CA SER A 621 -3.74 1.08 28.37
C SER A 621 -4.62 2.20 28.91
N ALA A 622 -4.64 2.35 30.23
CA ALA A 622 -5.37 3.41 30.90
C ALA A 622 -4.40 4.33 31.65
N GLY A 623 -4.66 5.62 31.55
CA GLY A 623 -3.92 6.68 32.21
C GLY A 623 -4.75 7.36 33.31
N GLY A 624 -4.25 8.49 33.80
CA GLY A 624 -4.92 9.30 34.81
C GLY A 624 -6.28 9.83 34.33
N ASN A 625 -7.14 10.18 35.27
CA ASN A 625 -8.48 10.74 35.01
C ASN A 625 -9.42 9.85 34.17
N GLY A 626 -9.13 8.56 34.04
CA GLY A 626 -9.98 7.61 33.31
C GLY A 626 -9.77 7.63 31.80
N THR A 627 -8.73 8.29 31.29
CA THR A 627 -8.38 8.25 29.87
C THR A 627 -7.80 6.89 29.47
N HIS A 628 -7.93 6.51 28.21
CA HIS A 628 -7.37 5.26 27.71
C HIS A 628 -6.89 5.36 26.27
N SER A 629 -6.01 4.43 25.86
CA SER A 629 -5.59 4.29 24.47
C SER A 629 -6.74 3.83 23.58
N ILE A 630 -6.55 3.95 22.27
CA ILE A 630 -7.26 3.06 21.33
C ILE A 630 -6.96 1.62 21.76
N ALA A 631 -8.00 0.80 21.84
CA ALA A 631 -7.86 -0.60 22.18
C ALA A 631 -7.34 -1.35 20.95
N ASP A 632 -6.28 -2.12 21.15
CA ASP A 632 -5.91 -3.16 20.19
C ASP A 632 -6.88 -4.33 20.33
N HIS A 633 -7.06 -5.09 19.26
CA HIS A 633 -8.04 -6.16 19.21
C HIS A 633 -7.48 -7.44 18.60
N SER A 634 -8.07 -8.56 19.01
CA SER A 634 -7.79 -9.86 18.42
C SER A 634 -9.06 -10.68 18.34
N GLU A 635 -9.30 -11.26 17.17
CA GLU A 635 -10.36 -12.21 16.92
C GLU A 635 -9.77 -13.63 16.93
N PHE A 636 -10.40 -14.53 17.68
CA PHE A 636 -9.87 -15.88 17.82
C PHE A 636 -10.96 -16.90 18.11
N TYR A 637 -10.78 -18.10 17.57
CA TYR A 637 -11.62 -19.24 17.92
C TYR A 637 -11.09 -19.93 19.18
N ALA A 638 -11.97 -20.21 20.16
CA ALA A 638 -11.61 -20.96 21.34
C ALA A 638 -12.74 -21.87 21.86
N TYR A 639 -12.39 -22.79 22.76
CA TYR A 639 -13.31 -23.78 23.33
C TYR A 639 -13.67 -23.42 24.78
N GLY A 640 -14.77 -22.69 24.98
CA GLY A 640 -15.29 -22.34 26.31
C GLY A 640 -16.39 -23.26 26.83
N GLU A 641 -16.67 -23.16 28.13
CA GLU A 641 -17.79 -23.86 28.78
C GLU A 641 -19.10 -23.06 28.64
N SER A 642 -20.13 -23.67 28.03
CA SER A 642 -21.45 -23.04 27.97
C SER A 642 -22.05 -22.89 29.37
N ALA A 643 -22.68 -21.75 29.68
CA ALA A 643 -23.37 -21.50 30.94
C ALA A 643 -24.44 -22.56 31.32
N GLU A 644 -24.91 -23.39 30.37
CA GLU A 644 -25.82 -24.51 30.63
C GLU A 644 -25.15 -25.73 31.31
N MET A 645 -23.83 -25.71 31.52
CA MET A 645 -23.07 -26.77 32.22
C MET A 645 -22.64 -26.41 33.65
N LYS A 646 -23.02 -25.23 34.18
CA LYS A 646 -22.75 -24.81 35.57
C LYS A 646 -23.96 -24.94 36.50
#